data_AF-A0A091TM13-F1
#
_entry.id   AF-A0A091TM13-F1
#
_cell.length_a   1.000
_cell.length_b   1.000
_cell.length_c   1.000
_cell.angle_alpha   90.00
_cell.angle_beta   90.00
_cell.angle_gamma   90.00
#
_symmetry.space_group_name_H-M   'P 1'
#
loop_
_entity.id
_entity.type
_entity.pdbx_description
1 polymer ?
#
loop_
_entity_poly.entity_id
_entity_poly.type
_entity_poly.pdbx_seq_one_letter_code
_entity_poly.pdbx_strand_id
1 'polypeptide(L)'
;FLATMVPPGVYKRDHKCQFQKASGPGGSFPAVRLCNSYWSRESTGLQQAEAVDVDNLLLGMSSQIAEREDNIVVEDLQDYWYGPLKYSRTDYVASWLQRGRDLGLPTYNQVRERFGLEPCRNWSDLAPHLEQQVLEKVAALYANNTAGLEMLPGGMLEADSSLFSAIILDQFVRLRDGDRFWFENTKNGLFTAEEAREIRETTFHDVLAAVTHADPTDLQPHVFAWSEGDPCPQPQQLTAQDLANCTPMMMLDYFEGSGAGFGIIIIVFCCLPLVTLFIAWIVAVLRKRDFKKLQRKQGSSVRREVSGDAIHAMEWHGPKTECSPIYIQLQADKVLKVLDGRGSMLRSISLKAQQRVEVILSSNKGNKALLLKSPKEYDLVLLFSEQAERSNFIGKLRGYLEDSGLDLQMSEMKEQNLLKRAVTQEQRKQILETFFRHLFAQVLEIDKSDAGELNFESSQKAKESLTCELSRAEFAEALGLKAHSMFVDSMFSLADKDGNGYISFREFLDILVVFMKGSPEEKSKVMFRMYDIDENGFLSKEEFLRMLRSFIEISNNCLSRDQAEQVTESMFRASGFQDRDELTWEDFHYMLRDHDSELRLTQLCIKGQWAGALGVPEVLKQNLHNRVSFIKKEEPKGPSCKYSFGLRHSSIPNRTISEEERDTKLDTVSHYMEREGQELRKRLGRKVNQYQLHLYTEAQRKKYERNKVQQKIQEFKRFVENYRRHIVCVVLFSAITAGVFVERAYYYAFASPSTGIAQTTFVGIIISRGSAACISFIYSYILLTMCRNLITVLRETFLNHYIPFDAAVDFHRWVAMAALIFSVLHTAGHVVNIYIFSVTPLSVLSCLFSSVFMDDGSQLPQKYYWWFFQTIPGMTGVLLLVVLAVMYVFATHHFRRVSFQGFWITHHLYVLLYVLVIIHGSYALIQQPRFYIYFIIPALIYGADKLLSLSRKKVEISVVKAELLPSGVTHLRFQRPLDFDYKSGQWVRIACVTLGTTEYHPFTLTSAPHEDTLSLHIRAVGPWTTRLRELYSSESLALIGKLPKLYLDGPFGEGHQEWNKFEVSVLVGGGIGVTPFASILKDLVFKSSISSKLLCKKIYFIWVTRTQRQFEWLADIIREVEEADRNDLVSVHIYITQLAEKFDLRTTMLYICERHFQKVLNKSLFTGLRSITHFGRPPFVPFFNSLQEVHPEVPKIGVFSCGPPGMTKSVEKACRQLNKKDQTYFAHHYENF
;
A
#
# COMPACT_ATOMS: atom_id res chain seq x y z
N PHE A 1 39.71 -26.38 -57.70
CA PHE A 1 41.19 -26.39 -57.59
C PHE A 1 41.60 -26.87 -56.21
N LEU A 2 42.58 -26.26 -55.49
CA LEU A 2 43.28 -26.81 -54.29
C LEU A 2 42.58 -27.92 -53.48
N ALA A 3 41.33 -27.74 -53.06
CA ALA A 3 40.58 -28.70 -52.24
C ALA A 3 40.31 -30.09 -52.85
N THR A 4 40.38 -30.27 -54.18
CA THR A 4 40.29 -31.64 -54.79
C THR A 4 41.62 -32.41 -54.68
N MET A 5 42.77 -31.70 -54.76
CA MET A 5 44.11 -32.28 -54.65
C MET A 5 44.52 -32.72 -53.23
N VAL A 6 43.70 -32.46 -52.21
CA VAL A 6 44.08 -32.70 -50.80
C VAL A 6 43.99 -34.21 -50.48
N PRO A 7 45.08 -34.87 -50.08
CA PRO A 7 45.08 -36.30 -49.80
C PRO A 7 44.43 -36.64 -48.45
N PRO A 8 43.94 -37.88 -48.27
CA PRO A 8 43.31 -38.32 -47.01
C PRO A 8 44.33 -38.46 -45.86
N GLY A 9 45.62 -38.51 -46.18
CA GLY A 9 46.71 -38.46 -45.21
C GLY A 9 48.03 -38.00 -45.82
N VAL A 10 48.98 -37.68 -44.95
CA VAL A 10 50.29 -37.13 -45.31
C VAL A 10 51.40 -38.04 -44.78
N TYR A 11 52.30 -38.47 -45.65
CA TYR A 11 53.47 -39.27 -45.30
C TYR A 11 54.46 -38.49 -44.42
N LYS A 12 55.23 -39.23 -43.61
CA LYS A 12 56.49 -38.77 -43.02
C LYS A 12 57.63 -39.54 -43.66
N ARG A 13 58.73 -38.88 -44.03
CA ARG A 13 59.90 -39.47 -44.71
C ARG A 13 61.19 -38.86 -44.14
N ASP A 14 62.20 -39.68 -43.83
CA ASP A 14 63.53 -39.16 -43.49
C ASP A 14 64.41 -38.86 -44.73
N HIS A 15 65.58 -38.26 -44.53
CA HIS A 15 66.55 -37.98 -45.60
C HIS A 15 67.03 -39.26 -46.32
N LYS A 16 66.93 -40.44 -45.70
CA LYS A 16 67.34 -41.75 -46.26
C LYS A 16 66.21 -42.46 -47.01
N CYS A 17 65.22 -41.71 -47.47
CA CYS A 17 63.98 -42.18 -48.09
C CYS A 17 63.12 -43.14 -47.22
N GLN A 18 63.30 -43.18 -45.90
CA GLN A 18 62.53 -44.10 -45.05
C GLN A 18 61.21 -43.48 -44.63
N PHE A 19 60.11 -44.06 -45.10
CA PHE A 19 58.76 -43.63 -44.75
C PHE A 19 58.36 -44.12 -43.36
N GLN A 20 58.16 -43.18 -42.44
CA GLN A 20 57.84 -43.43 -41.04
C GLN A 20 56.33 -43.61 -40.83
N LYS A 21 55.94 -44.62 -40.06
CA LYS A 21 54.55 -44.84 -39.68
C LYS A 21 54.09 -43.86 -38.60
N ALA A 22 52.86 -43.37 -38.73
CA ALA A 22 52.20 -42.53 -37.74
C ALA A 22 51.44 -43.37 -36.70
N SER A 23 51.53 -43.01 -35.42
CA SER A 23 50.73 -43.60 -34.35
C SER A 23 49.38 -42.90 -34.22
N GLY A 24 48.28 -43.64 -34.27
CA GLY A 24 46.91 -43.11 -34.20
C GLY A 24 45.94 -44.01 -33.44
N PRO A 25 44.67 -43.59 -33.29
CA PRO A 25 43.66 -44.37 -32.59
C PRO A 25 43.47 -45.76 -33.24
N GLY A 26 43.83 -46.81 -32.50
CA GLY A 26 43.70 -48.21 -32.95
C GLY A 26 44.95 -48.82 -33.61
N GLY A 27 46.05 -48.10 -33.84
CA GLY A 27 47.25 -48.72 -34.40
C GLY A 27 48.34 -47.77 -34.94
N SER A 28 49.22 -48.35 -35.75
CA SER A 28 50.31 -47.66 -36.45
C SER A 28 50.06 -47.73 -37.96
N PHE A 29 49.87 -46.57 -38.57
CA PHE A 29 49.39 -46.37 -39.94
C PHE A 29 50.51 -45.84 -40.85
N PRO A 30 50.46 -46.04 -42.18
CA PRO A 30 51.53 -45.62 -43.10
C PRO A 30 51.73 -44.09 -43.17
N ALA A 31 50.73 -43.29 -42.79
CA ALA A 31 50.75 -41.84 -42.88
C ALA A 31 49.84 -41.18 -41.83
N VAL A 32 50.00 -39.87 -41.62
CA VAL A 32 49.19 -39.06 -40.70
C VAL A 32 47.82 -38.77 -41.34
N ARG A 33 46.72 -39.22 -40.73
CA ARG A 33 45.35 -38.98 -41.23
C ARG A 33 44.94 -37.50 -41.06
N LEU A 34 44.50 -36.85 -42.14
CA LEU A 34 44.23 -35.41 -42.17
C LEU A 34 43.05 -35.00 -41.28
N CYS A 35 41.91 -35.71 -41.36
CA CYS A 35 40.72 -35.40 -40.56
C CYS A 35 40.99 -35.46 -39.05
N ASN A 36 41.98 -36.23 -38.60
CA ASN A 36 42.33 -36.37 -37.19
C ASN A 36 43.45 -35.40 -36.76
N SER A 37 44.03 -34.60 -37.66
CA SER A 37 45.08 -33.61 -37.36
C SER A 37 44.61 -32.14 -37.35
N TYR A 38 43.42 -31.82 -37.86
CA TYR A 38 42.88 -30.44 -37.84
C TYR A 38 42.89 -29.84 -36.42
N TRP A 39 43.57 -28.70 -36.26
CA TRP A 39 43.78 -28.02 -34.98
C TRP A 39 44.34 -28.97 -33.89
N SER A 40 45.23 -29.90 -34.23
CA SER A 40 45.95 -30.68 -33.22
C SER A 40 46.75 -29.74 -32.29
N ARG A 41 46.67 -29.98 -30.98
CA ARG A 41 47.42 -29.21 -29.96
C ARG A 41 48.74 -29.88 -29.59
N GLU A 42 48.74 -31.21 -29.66
CA GLU A 42 49.87 -32.11 -29.48
C GLU A 42 49.52 -33.36 -30.30
N SER A 43 50.47 -33.92 -31.03
CA SER A 43 50.24 -35.07 -31.91
C SER A 43 51.12 -36.24 -31.49
N THR A 44 50.53 -37.43 -31.33
CA THR A 44 51.20 -38.67 -30.92
C THR A 44 52.16 -39.25 -31.97
N GLY A 45 52.49 -38.49 -33.02
CA GLY A 45 53.48 -38.81 -34.06
C GLY A 45 54.46 -37.68 -34.36
N LEU A 46 54.44 -36.59 -33.57
CA LEU A 46 55.40 -35.47 -33.58
C LEU A 46 55.91 -35.32 -32.13
N GLN A 47 56.85 -36.18 -31.72
CA GLN A 47 57.31 -36.32 -30.32
C GLN A 47 58.82 -36.51 -30.17
N GLN A 48 59.59 -36.61 -31.26
CA GLN A 48 61.01 -36.27 -31.21
C GLN A 48 61.18 -34.74 -31.23
N ALA A 49 62.40 -34.23 -31.04
CA ALA A 49 62.64 -32.78 -30.97
C ALA A 49 62.02 -32.07 -32.19
N GLU A 50 61.10 -31.13 -31.95
CA GLU A 50 59.96 -30.83 -32.84
C GLU A 50 60.35 -30.55 -34.30
N ALA A 51 61.51 -29.93 -34.52
CA ALA A 51 62.08 -29.70 -35.85
C ALA A 51 62.21 -30.99 -36.68
N VAL A 52 62.78 -32.07 -36.13
CA VAL A 52 63.04 -33.33 -36.86
C VAL A 52 61.73 -33.96 -37.35
N ASP A 53 60.67 -33.88 -36.56
CA ASP A 53 59.37 -34.47 -36.90
C ASP A 53 58.57 -33.59 -37.89
N VAL A 54 58.85 -32.28 -37.97
CA VAL A 54 58.35 -31.36 -39.01
C VAL A 54 59.14 -31.51 -40.32
N ASP A 55 60.46 -31.60 -40.26
CA ASP A 55 61.33 -31.92 -41.41
C ASP A 55 60.84 -33.20 -42.10
N ASN A 56 60.64 -34.26 -41.32
CA ASN A 56 60.14 -35.53 -41.85
C ASN A 56 58.76 -35.40 -42.52
N LEU A 57 57.93 -34.43 -42.12
CA LEU A 57 56.64 -34.16 -42.76
C LEU A 57 56.81 -33.35 -44.06
N LEU A 58 57.72 -32.36 -44.10
CA LEU A 58 58.05 -31.60 -45.31
C LEU A 58 58.66 -32.50 -46.40
N LEU A 59 59.62 -33.34 -46.02
CA LEU A 59 60.23 -34.35 -46.90
C LEU A 59 59.22 -35.43 -47.32
N GLY A 60 58.24 -35.74 -46.47
CA GLY A 60 57.12 -36.62 -46.82
C GLY A 60 56.21 -35.99 -47.89
N MET A 61 55.85 -34.72 -47.73
CA MET A 61 55.02 -33.98 -48.69
C MET A 61 55.73 -33.75 -50.03
N SER A 62 57.05 -33.52 -50.06
CA SER A 62 57.77 -33.36 -51.34
C SER A 62 57.82 -34.64 -52.16
N SER A 63 57.78 -35.81 -51.51
CA SER A 63 57.80 -37.13 -52.15
C SER A 63 56.40 -37.70 -52.45
N GLN A 64 55.34 -37.11 -51.89
CA GLN A 64 53.97 -37.59 -52.01
C GLN A 64 53.26 -36.94 -53.19
N ILE A 65 52.57 -37.75 -53.98
CA ILE A 65 51.70 -37.26 -55.06
C ILE A 65 50.34 -36.89 -54.46
N ALA A 66 49.84 -35.72 -54.85
CA ALA A 66 48.52 -35.21 -54.46
C ALA A 66 47.37 -36.10 -54.98
N GLU A 67 46.15 -35.81 -54.54
CA GLU A 67 44.97 -36.32 -55.24
C GLU A 67 44.76 -35.57 -56.57
N ARG A 68 43.90 -36.12 -57.44
CA ARG A 68 43.70 -35.59 -58.80
C ARG A 68 42.96 -34.26 -58.80
N GLU A 69 43.17 -33.48 -59.84
CA GLU A 69 42.45 -32.22 -60.11
C GLU A 69 41.06 -32.48 -60.75
N ASP A 70 40.17 -33.18 -60.04
CA ASP A 70 38.85 -33.56 -60.58
C ASP A 70 37.66 -33.07 -59.73
N ASN A 71 36.48 -33.69 -59.91
CA ASN A 71 35.25 -33.32 -59.22
C ASN A 71 35.09 -34.00 -57.84
N ILE A 72 36.04 -34.84 -57.42
CA ILE A 72 36.03 -35.59 -56.17
C ILE A 72 36.79 -34.82 -55.10
N VAL A 73 36.35 -34.95 -53.85
CA VAL A 73 36.96 -34.35 -52.67
C VAL A 73 36.99 -35.43 -51.59
N VAL A 74 38.12 -35.60 -50.89
CA VAL A 74 38.29 -36.63 -49.86
C VAL A 74 37.33 -36.45 -48.68
N GLU A 75 36.95 -37.55 -48.00
CA GLU A 75 36.06 -37.50 -46.83
C GLU A 75 36.59 -36.59 -45.71
N ASP A 76 37.92 -36.44 -45.60
CA ASP A 76 38.61 -35.53 -44.67
C ASP A 76 38.20 -34.06 -44.87
N LEU A 77 37.73 -33.68 -46.06
CA LEU A 77 37.16 -32.36 -46.37
C LEU A 77 35.64 -32.41 -46.52
N GLN A 78 35.10 -33.42 -47.22
CA GLN A 78 33.68 -33.48 -47.56
C GLN A 78 32.79 -33.76 -46.33
N ASP A 79 33.21 -34.60 -45.39
CA ASP A 79 32.40 -34.98 -44.21
C ASP A 79 33.06 -34.57 -42.89
N TYR A 80 34.40 -34.52 -42.85
CA TYR A 80 35.17 -34.37 -41.62
C TYR A 80 35.97 -33.06 -41.50
N TRP A 81 35.70 -32.04 -42.33
CA TRP A 81 36.30 -30.72 -42.15
C TRP A 81 35.95 -30.12 -40.78
N TYR A 82 36.82 -29.26 -40.24
CA TYR A 82 36.60 -28.61 -38.95
C TYR A 82 35.33 -27.76 -38.93
N GLY A 83 34.40 -28.09 -38.01
CA GLY A 83 33.16 -27.34 -37.84
C GLY A 83 33.36 -26.04 -37.05
N PRO A 84 33.05 -24.85 -37.63
CA PRO A 84 33.27 -23.55 -36.98
C PRO A 84 32.16 -23.13 -36.01
N LEU A 85 31.06 -23.90 -35.92
CA LEU A 85 29.92 -23.60 -35.06
C LEU A 85 29.13 -24.86 -34.70
N LYS A 86 28.92 -25.08 -33.39
CA LYS A 86 28.09 -26.15 -32.77
C LYS A 86 28.44 -27.61 -33.07
N TYR A 87 29.09 -27.93 -34.18
CA TYR A 87 29.50 -29.28 -34.55
C TYR A 87 31.03 -29.34 -34.66
N SER A 88 31.64 -30.45 -34.26
CA SER A 88 33.09 -30.64 -34.43
C SER A 88 33.50 -30.85 -35.89
N ARG A 89 32.55 -31.34 -36.72
CA ARG A 89 32.72 -31.65 -38.14
C ARG A 89 31.71 -30.89 -39.00
N THR A 90 32.05 -30.63 -40.26
CA THR A 90 31.16 -30.05 -41.27
C THR A 90 31.66 -30.39 -42.67
N ASP A 91 30.86 -30.07 -43.69
CA ASP A 91 31.21 -30.24 -45.10
C ASP A 91 31.93 -28.98 -45.61
N TYR A 92 33.18 -29.14 -46.07
CA TYR A 92 33.98 -28.07 -46.67
C TYR A 92 33.33 -27.53 -47.95
N VAL A 93 32.90 -28.41 -48.85
CA VAL A 93 32.36 -28.05 -50.16
C VAL A 93 31.04 -27.29 -49.98
N ALA A 94 30.10 -27.81 -49.20
CA ALA A 94 28.87 -27.09 -48.88
C ALA A 94 29.13 -25.77 -48.13
N SER A 95 30.13 -25.71 -47.25
CA SER A 95 30.53 -24.45 -46.58
C SER A 95 31.03 -23.41 -47.58
N TRP A 96 31.79 -23.80 -48.60
CA TRP A 96 32.26 -22.90 -49.66
C TRP A 96 31.19 -22.54 -50.69
N LEU A 97 30.23 -23.42 -50.97
CA LEU A 97 29.04 -23.06 -51.74
C LEU A 97 28.19 -22.01 -51.01
N GLN A 98 27.95 -22.20 -49.70
CA GLN A 98 27.26 -21.20 -48.88
C GLN A 98 28.07 -19.91 -48.78
N ARG A 99 29.41 -19.96 -48.70
CA ARG A 99 30.27 -18.76 -48.76
C ARG A 99 30.16 -18.06 -50.12
N GLY A 100 30.10 -18.79 -51.22
CA GLY A 100 29.90 -18.22 -52.56
C GLY A 100 28.57 -17.47 -52.69
N ARG A 101 27.51 -18.02 -52.10
CA ARG A 101 26.18 -17.40 -52.04
C ARG A 101 26.14 -16.17 -51.12
N ASP A 102 26.78 -16.26 -49.95
CA ASP A 102 26.96 -15.18 -48.97
C ASP A 102 27.74 -13.99 -49.53
N LEU A 103 28.79 -14.25 -50.32
CA LEU A 103 29.57 -13.25 -51.06
C LEU A 103 28.89 -12.76 -52.35
N GLY A 104 27.76 -13.36 -52.76
CA GLY A 104 27.03 -12.99 -53.98
C GLY A 104 27.78 -13.28 -55.28
N LEU A 105 28.50 -14.41 -55.37
CA LEU A 105 29.24 -14.80 -56.58
C LEU A 105 28.31 -14.98 -57.80
N PRO A 106 28.78 -14.68 -59.04
CA PRO A 106 27.96 -14.82 -60.25
C PRO A 106 27.70 -16.28 -60.66
N THR A 107 26.83 -16.49 -61.64
CA THR A 107 26.67 -17.82 -62.26
C THR A 107 27.88 -18.16 -63.14
N TYR A 108 28.16 -19.46 -63.31
CA TYR A 108 29.30 -19.99 -64.05
C TYR A 108 29.49 -19.32 -65.42
N ASN A 109 28.42 -19.23 -66.22
CA ASN A 109 28.46 -18.60 -67.53
C ASN A 109 28.77 -17.09 -67.48
N GLN A 110 28.26 -16.36 -66.48
CA GLN A 110 28.58 -14.93 -66.30
C GLN A 110 30.07 -14.71 -66.02
N VAL A 111 30.70 -15.61 -65.27
CA VAL A 111 32.14 -15.53 -65.01
C VAL A 111 32.94 -15.92 -66.27
N ARG A 112 32.53 -16.97 -67.00
CA ARG A 112 33.16 -17.35 -68.29
C ARG A 112 33.15 -16.19 -69.29
N GLU A 113 32.00 -15.60 -69.54
CA GLU A 113 31.84 -14.43 -70.42
C GLU A 113 32.72 -13.25 -69.96
N ARG A 114 32.82 -13.02 -68.65
CA ARG A 114 33.67 -11.95 -68.08
C ARG A 114 35.17 -12.16 -68.33
N PHE A 115 35.63 -13.41 -68.44
CA PHE A 115 37.03 -13.74 -68.79
C PHE A 115 37.23 -14.04 -70.28
N GLY A 116 36.22 -13.86 -71.13
CA GLY A 116 36.31 -14.11 -72.57
C GLY A 116 36.25 -15.59 -72.98
N LEU A 117 35.85 -16.48 -72.06
CA LEU A 117 35.65 -17.89 -72.31
C LEU A 117 34.22 -18.14 -72.84
N GLU A 118 34.05 -19.11 -73.74
CA GLU A 118 32.72 -19.42 -74.28
C GLU A 118 31.76 -19.95 -73.19
N PRO A 119 30.53 -19.43 -73.07
CA PRO A 119 29.57 -19.88 -72.07
C PRO A 119 29.04 -21.28 -72.39
N CYS A 120 28.94 -22.13 -71.37
CA CYS A 120 28.42 -23.50 -71.48
C CYS A 120 26.92 -23.47 -71.85
N ARG A 121 26.54 -24.17 -72.93
CA ARG A 121 25.16 -24.16 -73.43
C ARG A 121 24.42 -25.42 -73.03
N ASN A 122 25.07 -26.57 -73.16
CA ASN A 122 24.55 -27.88 -72.80
C ASN A 122 25.43 -28.51 -71.72
N TRP A 123 24.85 -29.36 -70.86
CA TRP A 123 25.61 -30.10 -69.85
C TRP A 123 26.70 -31.00 -70.47
N SER A 124 26.50 -31.49 -71.70
CA SER A 124 27.53 -32.22 -72.47
C SER A 124 28.84 -31.45 -72.66
N ASP A 125 28.79 -30.12 -72.62
CA ASP A 125 29.95 -29.26 -72.85
C ASP A 125 30.94 -29.33 -71.66
N LEU A 126 30.49 -29.84 -70.50
CA LEU A 126 31.30 -30.15 -69.31
C LEU A 126 31.77 -31.61 -69.25
N ALA A 127 31.37 -32.45 -70.21
CA ALA A 127 31.35 -33.91 -70.02
C ALA A 127 32.53 -34.76 -70.56
N PRO A 128 33.63 -34.24 -71.17
CA PRO A 128 34.53 -35.10 -71.96
C PRO A 128 35.27 -36.16 -71.14
N HIS A 129 35.45 -35.96 -69.83
CA HIS A 129 36.15 -36.87 -68.91
C HIS A 129 35.34 -37.21 -67.64
N LEU A 130 34.08 -36.75 -67.53
CA LEU A 130 33.27 -36.91 -66.33
C LEU A 130 32.40 -38.18 -66.38
N GLU A 131 32.11 -38.81 -65.24
CA GLU A 131 31.06 -39.84 -65.19
C GLU A 131 29.69 -39.25 -65.56
N GLN A 132 29.03 -39.81 -66.58
CA GLN A 132 27.72 -39.37 -67.05
C GLN A 132 26.67 -39.32 -65.92
N GLN A 133 26.73 -40.25 -64.96
CA GLN A 133 25.82 -40.26 -63.81
C GLN A 133 25.97 -39.05 -62.89
N VAL A 134 27.16 -38.46 -62.78
CA VAL A 134 27.40 -37.24 -61.98
C VAL A 134 26.77 -36.05 -62.70
N LEU A 135 27.01 -35.94 -64.01
CA LEU A 135 26.44 -34.89 -64.85
C LEU A 135 24.91 -34.87 -64.81
N GLU A 136 24.28 -36.03 -64.98
CA GLU A 136 22.81 -36.18 -64.94
C GLU A 136 22.23 -35.76 -63.58
N LYS A 137 22.91 -36.10 -62.47
CA LYS A 137 22.50 -35.70 -61.12
C LYS A 137 22.64 -34.19 -60.90
N VAL A 138 23.74 -33.57 -61.33
CA VAL A 138 23.93 -32.10 -61.21
C VAL A 138 22.95 -31.35 -62.11
N ALA A 139 22.77 -31.80 -63.35
CA ALA A 139 21.75 -31.24 -64.25
C ALA A 139 20.36 -31.30 -63.63
N ALA A 140 19.98 -32.41 -63.00
CA ALA A 140 18.71 -32.53 -62.27
C ALA A 140 18.60 -31.55 -61.09
N LEU A 141 19.66 -31.37 -60.29
CA LEU A 141 19.69 -30.40 -59.18
C LEU A 141 19.47 -28.94 -59.65
N TYR A 142 20.00 -28.58 -60.83
CA TYR A 142 19.80 -27.27 -61.44
C TYR A 142 18.60 -27.20 -62.40
N ALA A 143 17.64 -28.14 -62.30
CA ALA A 143 16.44 -28.21 -63.15
C ALA A 143 16.74 -28.16 -64.68
N ASN A 144 17.84 -28.79 -65.07
CA ASN A 144 18.44 -28.82 -66.41
C ASN A 144 18.90 -27.45 -66.96
N ASN A 145 18.93 -26.39 -66.14
CA ASN A 145 19.24 -25.03 -66.58
C ASN A 145 20.74 -24.69 -66.41
N THR A 146 21.52 -24.76 -67.49
CA THR A 146 22.95 -24.39 -67.52
C THR A 146 23.23 -22.94 -67.12
N ALA A 147 22.32 -22.00 -67.41
CA ALA A 147 22.49 -20.59 -67.05
C ALA A 147 22.33 -20.32 -65.53
N GLY A 148 21.70 -21.26 -64.81
CA GLY A 148 21.53 -21.21 -63.34
C GLY A 148 22.67 -21.85 -62.55
N LEU A 149 23.65 -22.48 -63.22
CA LEU A 149 24.78 -23.16 -62.58
C LEU A 149 25.67 -22.15 -61.82
N GLU A 150 25.91 -22.40 -60.54
CA GLU A 150 26.79 -21.56 -59.72
C GLU A 150 28.26 -21.68 -60.16
N MET A 151 29.05 -20.61 -60.00
CA MET A 151 30.47 -20.57 -60.40
C MET A 151 31.29 -21.75 -59.83
N LEU A 152 31.13 -22.06 -58.54
CA LEU A 152 31.97 -23.06 -57.87
C LEU A 152 31.71 -24.50 -58.35
N PRO A 153 30.46 -25.01 -58.42
CA PRO A 153 30.18 -26.31 -59.04
C PRO A 153 30.55 -26.35 -60.52
N GLY A 154 30.32 -25.28 -61.28
CA GLY A 154 30.69 -25.23 -62.69
C GLY A 154 32.19 -25.42 -62.92
N GLY A 155 33.03 -24.67 -62.20
CA GLY A 155 34.50 -24.82 -62.29
C GLY A 155 35.04 -26.11 -61.66
N MET A 156 34.28 -26.82 -60.82
CA MET A 156 34.63 -28.17 -60.33
C MET A 156 34.25 -29.29 -61.30
N LEU A 157 33.43 -29.00 -62.32
CA LEU A 157 33.01 -29.95 -63.37
C LEU A 157 33.70 -29.66 -64.71
N GLU A 158 34.69 -28.76 -64.71
CA GLU A 158 35.34 -28.24 -65.91
C GLU A 158 36.66 -28.98 -66.17
N ALA A 159 36.65 -29.90 -67.13
CA ALA A 159 37.72 -30.87 -67.37
C ALA A 159 39.09 -30.29 -67.77
N ASP A 160 39.16 -29.03 -68.23
CA ASP A 160 40.41 -28.31 -68.52
C ASP A 160 40.77 -27.25 -67.45
N SER A 161 39.91 -27.09 -66.43
CA SER A 161 39.99 -26.02 -65.42
C SER A 161 40.19 -24.60 -65.99
N SER A 162 39.75 -24.31 -67.24
CA SER A 162 40.08 -23.04 -67.91
C SER A 162 39.57 -21.81 -67.15
N LEU A 163 38.38 -21.86 -66.56
CA LEU A 163 37.82 -20.76 -65.77
C LEU A 163 38.62 -20.47 -64.50
N PHE A 164 38.92 -21.50 -63.69
CA PHE A 164 39.71 -21.32 -62.48
C PHE A 164 41.14 -20.88 -62.81
N SER A 165 41.74 -21.42 -63.87
CA SER A 165 43.07 -21.03 -64.36
C SER A 165 43.10 -19.57 -64.78
N ALA A 166 42.12 -19.10 -65.56
CA ALA A 166 42.01 -17.71 -65.98
C ALA A 166 41.82 -16.74 -64.79
N ILE A 167 40.96 -17.10 -63.83
CA ILE A 167 40.71 -16.30 -62.62
C ILE A 167 41.97 -16.20 -61.75
N ILE A 168 42.66 -17.33 -61.53
CA ILE A 168 43.87 -17.39 -60.70
C ILE A 168 45.00 -16.61 -61.37
N LEU A 169 45.23 -16.82 -62.68
CA LEU A 169 46.29 -16.12 -63.43
C LEU A 169 46.08 -14.60 -63.45
N ASP A 170 44.88 -14.12 -63.79
CA ASP A 170 44.55 -12.69 -63.77
C ASP A 170 44.70 -12.11 -62.34
N GLN A 171 44.30 -12.84 -61.30
CA GLN A 171 44.44 -12.38 -59.93
C GLN A 171 45.91 -12.32 -59.48
N PHE A 172 46.76 -13.26 -59.87
CA PHE A 172 48.20 -13.21 -59.58
C PHE A 172 48.94 -12.13 -60.39
N VAL A 173 48.59 -11.93 -61.66
CA VAL A 173 49.11 -10.80 -62.47
C VAL A 173 48.72 -9.46 -61.83
N ARG A 174 47.46 -9.28 -61.43
CA ARG A 174 47.00 -8.06 -60.74
C ARG A 174 47.62 -7.86 -59.36
N LEU A 175 48.00 -8.93 -58.65
CA LEU A 175 48.77 -8.83 -57.40
C LEU A 175 50.21 -8.37 -57.67
N ARG A 176 50.91 -9.04 -58.61
CA ARG A 176 52.30 -8.73 -58.98
C ARG A 176 52.44 -7.29 -59.49
N ASP A 177 51.61 -6.89 -60.45
CA ASP A 177 51.72 -5.60 -61.13
C ASP A 177 51.13 -4.45 -60.30
N GLY A 178 50.28 -4.77 -59.32
CA GLY A 178 49.66 -3.83 -58.39
C GLY A 178 50.46 -3.60 -57.09
N ASP A 179 51.30 -4.56 -56.67
CA ASP A 179 52.08 -4.41 -55.43
C ASP A 179 53.32 -3.53 -55.62
N ARG A 180 53.32 -2.39 -54.94
CA ARG A 180 54.47 -1.49 -54.86
C ARG A 180 55.69 -2.19 -54.24
N PHE A 181 55.49 -3.15 -53.34
CA PHE A 181 56.56 -3.88 -52.66
C PHE A 181 57.00 -5.17 -53.36
N TRP A 182 56.52 -5.45 -54.59
CA TRP A 182 57.03 -6.56 -55.41
C TRP A 182 58.56 -6.48 -55.55
N PHE A 183 59.25 -7.60 -55.38
CA PHE A 183 60.72 -7.59 -55.24
C PHE A 183 61.46 -7.16 -56.51
N GLU A 184 60.91 -7.45 -57.70
CA GLU A 184 61.47 -6.97 -58.98
C GLU A 184 61.21 -5.47 -59.25
N ASN A 185 60.37 -4.79 -58.45
CA ASN A 185 60.06 -3.38 -58.61
C ASN A 185 61.15 -2.48 -57.98
N THR A 186 62.30 -2.36 -58.65
CA THR A 186 63.47 -1.56 -58.23
C THR A 186 63.16 -0.11 -57.80
N LYS A 187 62.00 0.45 -58.18
CA LYS A 187 61.52 1.78 -57.73
C LYS A 187 61.14 1.84 -56.25
N ASN A 188 60.98 0.71 -55.56
CA ASN A 188 60.68 0.67 -54.13
C ASN A 188 61.94 0.73 -53.24
N GLY A 189 63.13 0.47 -53.80
CA GLY A 189 64.40 0.51 -53.08
C GLY A 189 64.60 -0.60 -52.04
N LEU A 190 63.84 -1.71 -52.11
CA LEU A 190 64.03 -2.86 -51.21
C LEU A 190 65.31 -3.66 -51.53
N PHE A 191 65.61 -3.83 -52.82
CA PHE A 191 66.69 -4.67 -53.33
C PHE A 191 67.40 -4.00 -54.51
N THR A 192 68.68 -4.31 -54.68
CA THR A 192 69.44 -4.06 -55.92
C THR A 192 68.98 -4.98 -57.06
N ALA A 193 69.43 -4.73 -58.29
CA ALA A 193 69.11 -5.59 -59.44
C ALA A 193 69.75 -6.98 -59.30
N GLU A 194 70.89 -7.04 -58.64
CA GLU A 194 71.67 -8.23 -58.31
C GLU A 194 70.93 -9.09 -57.28
N GLU A 195 70.56 -8.51 -56.13
CA GLU A 195 69.77 -9.20 -55.08
C GLU A 195 68.39 -9.65 -55.61
N ALA A 196 67.72 -8.82 -56.42
CA ALA A 196 66.44 -9.20 -57.04
C ALA A 196 66.59 -10.38 -58.03
N ARG A 197 67.75 -10.54 -58.68
CA ARG A 197 68.05 -11.73 -59.49
C ARG A 197 68.29 -12.95 -58.62
N GLU A 198 69.07 -12.83 -57.54
CA GLU A 198 69.34 -13.93 -56.59
C GLU A 198 68.03 -14.46 -55.96
N ILE A 199 67.11 -13.56 -55.58
CA ILE A 199 65.76 -13.93 -55.11
C ILE A 199 64.96 -14.66 -56.19
N ARG A 200 65.11 -14.28 -57.48
CA ARG A 200 64.43 -14.93 -58.61
C ARG A 200 65.02 -16.29 -58.98
N GLU A 201 66.31 -16.50 -58.73
CA GLU A 201 67.00 -17.79 -58.93
C GLU A 201 66.77 -18.76 -57.76
N THR A 202 66.37 -18.26 -56.59
CA THR A 202 66.02 -19.08 -55.41
C THR A 202 64.71 -19.83 -55.60
N THR A 203 64.73 -21.16 -55.43
CA THR A 203 63.55 -22.04 -55.54
C THR A 203 63.11 -22.60 -54.18
N PHE A 204 61.92 -23.22 -54.12
CA PHE A 204 61.46 -23.86 -52.88
C PHE A 204 62.25 -25.14 -52.52
N HIS A 205 62.96 -25.74 -53.48
CA HIS A 205 63.96 -26.79 -53.21
C HIS A 205 65.09 -26.22 -52.34
N ASP A 206 65.63 -25.06 -52.72
CA ASP A 206 66.78 -24.45 -52.03
C ASP A 206 66.39 -23.95 -50.63
N VAL A 207 65.15 -23.47 -50.48
CA VAL A 207 64.57 -23.17 -49.16
C VAL A 207 64.48 -24.41 -48.28
N LEU A 208 63.95 -25.53 -48.79
CA LEU A 208 63.84 -26.77 -48.01
C LEU A 208 65.21 -27.35 -47.62
N ALA A 209 66.18 -27.36 -48.53
CA ALA A 209 67.56 -27.79 -48.25
C ALA A 209 68.29 -26.84 -47.28
N ALA A 210 67.90 -25.57 -47.19
CA ALA A 210 68.48 -24.60 -46.26
C ALA A 210 67.86 -24.62 -44.84
N VAL A 211 66.62 -25.13 -44.67
CA VAL A 211 65.92 -25.14 -43.37
C VAL A 211 65.78 -26.52 -42.72
N THR A 212 65.85 -27.61 -43.50
CA THR A 212 65.71 -28.99 -43.01
C THR A 212 67.06 -29.72 -42.88
N HIS A 213 67.07 -30.89 -42.25
CA HIS A 213 68.22 -31.79 -42.16
C HIS A 213 68.46 -32.67 -43.41
N ALA A 214 68.05 -32.23 -44.61
CA ALA A 214 68.24 -32.95 -45.88
C ALA A 214 69.39 -32.36 -46.70
N ASP A 215 70.18 -33.22 -47.36
CA ASP A 215 71.14 -32.76 -48.36
C ASP A 215 70.39 -32.39 -49.67
N PRO A 216 70.92 -31.49 -50.52
CA PRO A 216 70.31 -31.11 -51.81
C PRO A 216 70.14 -32.27 -52.83
N THR A 217 70.55 -33.49 -52.49
CA THR A 217 70.31 -34.71 -53.28
C THR A 217 69.06 -35.48 -52.83
N ASP A 218 68.50 -35.16 -51.66
CA ASP A 218 67.42 -35.90 -51.02
C ASP A 218 66.03 -35.32 -51.36
N LEU A 219 66.03 -34.32 -52.24
CA LEU A 219 64.90 -33.55 -52.77
C LEU A 219 65.04 -33.42 -54.29
N GLN A 220 63.91 -33.36 -55.00
CA GLN A 220 63.91 -33.09 -56.43
C GLN A 220 64.09 -31.59 -56.72
N PRO A 221 64.69 -31.18 -57.86
CA PRO A 221 64.89 -29.76 -58.20
C PRO A 221 63.60 -28.92 -58.27
N HIS A 222 62.44 -29.56 -58.46
CA HIS A 222 61.14 -28.90 -58.59
C HIS A 222 60.10 -29.51 -57.63
N VAL A 223 60.33 -29.38 -56.31
CA VAL A 223 59.55 -29.96 -55.19
C VAL A 223 58.02 -29.76 -55.18
N PHE A 224 57.43 -29.05 -56.15
CA PHE A 224 55.98 -28.98 -56.37
C PHE A 224 55.43 -30.05 -57.31
N ALA A 225 56.30 -30.82 -57.97
CA ALA A 225 55.97 -31.99 -58.78
C ALA A 225 56.96 -33.12 -58.47
N TRP A 226 56.59 -34.37 -58.76
CA TRP A 226 57.47 -35.53 -58.63
C TRP A 226 57.39 -36.37 -59.91
N SER A 227 58.55 -36.72 -60.46
CA SER A 227 58.70 -37.38 -61.77
C SER A 227 59.46 -38.70 -61.66
N GLU A 228 59.28 -39.60 -62.63
CA GLU A 228 60.03 -40.86 -62.67
C GLU A 228 61.55 -40.60 -62.81
N GLY A 229 62.29 -40.85 -61.73
CA GLY A 229 63.73 -40.55 -61.61
C GLY A 229 64.08 -39.62 -60.45
N ASP A 230 63.09 -38.92 -59.87
CA ASP A 230 63.28 -38.07 -58.68
C ASP A 230 63.56 -38.91 -57.40
N PRO A 231 64.25 -38.34 -56.40
CA PRO A 231 64.56 -39.05 -55.17
C PRO A 231 63.31 -39.48 -54.39
N CYS A 232 63.45 -40.58 -53.66
CA CYS A 232 62.49 -41.10 -52.69
C CYS A 232 61.02 -41.17 -53.18
N PRO A 233 60.67 -42.05 -54.13
CA PRO A 233 59.29 -42.29 -54.54
C PRO A 233 58.38 -42.66 -53.35
N GLN A 234 57.14 -42.18 -53.36
CA GLN A 234 56.13 -42.60 -52.37
C GLN A 234 55.87 -44.12 -52.43
N PRO A 235 55.58 -44.80 -51.30
CA PRO A 235 55.37 -46.25 -51.28
C PRO A 235 54.14 -46.72 -52.07
N GLN A 236 53.06 -45.94 -52.05
CA GLN A 236 51.81 -46.14 -52.80
C GLN A 236 51.04 -44.81 -52.80
N GLN A 237 49.98 -44.69 -53.61
CA GLN A 237 48.97 -43.66 -53.37
C GLN A 237 48.20 -44.00 -52.08
N LEU A 238 47.94 -43.01 -51.24
CA LEU A 238 47.19 -43.19 -49.99
C LEU A 238 45.69 -43.14 -50.24
N THR A 239 44.96 -44.18 -49.83
CA THR A 239 43.50 -44.15 -49.78
C THR A 239 43.00 -44.01 -48.34
N ALA A 240 41.72 -43.66 -48.17
CA ALA A 240 41.08 -43.66 -46.85
C ALA A 240 41.09 -45.04 -46.16
N GLN A 241 41.25 -46.14 -46.90
CA GLN A 241 41.28 -47.51 -46.36
C GLN A 241 42.63 -47.88 -45.74
N ASP A 242 43.72 -47.19 -46.11
CA ASP A 242 45.07 -47.44 -45.60
C ASP A 242 45.30 -46.78 -44.22
N LEU A 243 44.36 -45.95 -43.75
CA LEU A 243 44.57 -44.96 -42.70
C LEU A 243 43.61 -45.13 -41.52
N ALA A 244 43.84 -44.37 -40.45
CA ALA A 244 42.94 -44.34 -39.31
C ALA A 244 41.55 -43.79 -39.71
N ASN A 245 40.48 -44.37 -39.15
CA ASN A 245 39.13 -43.84 -39.30
C ASN A 245 39.03 -42.40 -38.75
N CYS A 246 38.24 -41.56 -39.41
CA CYS A 246 38.00 -40.19 -38.93
C CYS A 246 37.18 -40.16 -37.64
N THR A 247 37.53 -39.24 -36.74
CA THR A 247 36.80 -39.05 -35.48
C THR A 247 35.39 -38.51 -35.77
N PRO A 248 34.32 -39.22 -35.33
CA PRO A 248 32.93 -38.86 -35.64
C PRO A 248 32.52 -37.42 -35.30
N MET A 249 31.47 -36.94 -35.98
CA MET A 249 30.84 -35.66 -35.65
C MET A 249 30.27 -35.68 -34.23
N MET A 250 30.61 -34.66 -33.45
CA MET A 250 30.08 -34.40 -32.11
C MET A 250 29.38 -33.04 -32.10
N MET A 251 28.35 -32.89 -31.28
CA MET A 251 27.63 -31.63 -31.08
C MET A 251 28.06 -31.00 -29.76
N LEU A 252 28.44 -29.72 -29.79
CA LEU A 252 28.93 -28.94 -28.65
C LEU A 252 27.75 -28.31 -27.90
N ASP A 253 27.28 -28.96 -26.82
CA ASP A 253 26.34 -28.31 -25.89
C ASP A 253 27.08 -27.33 -24.97
N TYR A 254 26.99 -26.05 -25.31
CA TYR A 254 27.55 -24.95 -24.52
C TYR A 254 27.04 -24.90 -23.07
N PHE A 255 25.90 -25.54 -22.75
CA PHE A 255 25.28 -25.54 -21.43
C PHE A 255 25.35 -26.90 -20.71
N GLU A 256 26.13 -27.86 -21.24
CA GLU A 256 26.42 -29.11 -20.54
C GLU A 256 27.00 -28.84 -19.13
N GLY A 257 26.65 -29.72 -18.19
CA GLY A 257 26.98 -29.61 -16.75
C GLY A 257 26.36 -28.41 -16.02
N SER A 258 25.69 -27.48 -16.73
CA SER A 258 25.37 -26.15 -16.21
C SER A 258 23.95 -26.02 -15.65
N GLY A 259 23.01 -26.82 -16.16
CA GLY A 259 21.58 -26.69 -15.83
C GLY A 259 21.24 -26.85 -14.35
N ALA A 260 21.89 -27.78 -13.63
CA ALA A 260 21.62 -28.00 -12.21
C ALA A 260 22.00 -26.78 -11.35
N GLY A 261 23.21 -26.24 -11.55
CA GLY A 261 23.68 -25.06 -10.81
C GLY A 261 22.90 -23.78 -11.17
N PHE A 262 22.50 -23.62 -12.43
CA PHE A 262 21.62 -22.53 -12.86
C PHE A 262 20.24 -22.60 -12.18
N GLY A 263 19.63 -23.80 -12.12
CA GLY A 263 18.39 -24.04 -11.39
C GLY A 263 18.51 -23.75 -9.89
N ILE A 264 19.62 -24.16 -9.26
CA ILE A 264 19.90 -23.87 -7.84
C ILE A 264 19.97 -22.35 -7.58
N ILE A 265 20.62 -21.57 -8.44
CA ILE A 265 20.68 -20.10 -8.30
C ILE A 265 19.27 -19.48 -8.37
N ILE A 266 18.42 -19.92 -9.31
CA ILE A 266 17.04 -19.43 -9.41
C ILE A 266 16.24 -19.78 -8.15
N ILE A 267 16.38 -21.00 -7.63
CA ILE A 267 15.76 -21.42 -6.36
C ILE A 267 16.25 -20.54 -5.21
N VAL A 268 17.56 -20.27 -5.11
CA VAL A 268 18.14 -19.38 -4.08
C VAL A 268 17.54 -17.97 -4.17
N PHE A 269 17.42 -17.37 -5.35
CA PHE A 269 16.79 -16.05 -5.51
C PHE A 269 15.30 -16.06 -5.09
N CYS A 270 14.55 -17.09 -5.45
CA CYS A 270 13.16 -17.28 -4.99
C CYS A 270 13.08 -17.50 -3.46
N CYS A 271 14.11 -18.09 -2.85
CA CYS A 271 14.20 -18.32 -1.41
C CYS A 271 14.71 -17.11 -0.61
N LEU A 272 15.37 -16.11 -1.20
CA LEU A 272 15.80 -14.89 -0.49
C LEU A 272 14.70 -14.22 0.36
N PRO A 273 13.46 -13.98 -0.14
CA PRO A 273 12.37 -13.45 0.69
C PRO A 273 11.93 -14.41 1.80
N LEU A 274 12.07 -15.73 1.62
CA LEU A 274 11.72 -16.73 2.64
C LEU A 274 12.78 -16.84 3.74
N VAL A 275 14.07 -16.79 3.38
CA VAL A 275 15.19 -16.76 4.33
C VAL A 275 15.17 -15.47 5.15
N THR A 276 14.96 -14.32 4.51
CA THR A 276 14.84 -13.04 5.22
C THR A 276 13.58 -12.98 6.08
N LEU A 277 12.45 -13.58 5.66
CA LEU A 277 11.25 -13.78 6.49
C LEU A 277 11.53 -14.67 7.72
N PHE A 278 12.30 -15.74 7.57
CA PHE A 278 12.70 -16.61 8.67
C PHE A 278 13.63 -15.89 9.66
N ILE A 279 14.60 -15.12 9.17
CA ILE A 279 15.46 -14.27 10.00
C ILE A 279 14.64 -13.19 10.73
N ALA A 280 13.71 -12.52 10.04
CA ALA A 280 12.81 -11.55 10.65
C ALA A 280 11.93 -12.18 11.73
N TRP A 281 11.46 -13.41 11.51
CA TRP A 281 10.71 -14.20 12.49
C TRP A 281 11.58 -14.60 13.70
N ILE A 282 12.82 -15.02 13.50
CA ILE A 282 13.78 -15.26 14.60
C ILE A 282 14.00 -13.98 15.40
N VAL A 283 14.25 -12.83 14.76
CA VAL A 283 14.43 -11.54 15.42
C VAL A 283 13.16 -11.11 16.19
N ALA A 284 11.98 -11.37 15.64
CA ALA A 284 10.70 -11.15 16.31
C ALA A 284 10.52 -12.04 17.55
N VAL A 285 10.84 -13.34 17.45
CA VAL A 285 10.78 -14.32 18.56
C VAL A 285 11.80 -13.97 19.65
N LEU A 286 13.04 -13.61 19.27
CA LEU A 286 14.08 -13.19 20.20
C LEU A 286 13.67 -11.90 20.93
N ARG A 287 13.24 -10.85 20.22
CA ARG A 287 12.75 -9.62 20.88
C ARG A 287 11.52 -9.87 21.75
N LYS A 288 10.61 -10.77 21.36
CA LYS A 288 9.46 -11.15 22.19
C LYS A 288 9.88 -11.94 23.43
N ARG A 289 10.91 -12.79 23.32
CA ARG A 289 11.52 -13.50 24.46
C ARG A 289 12.24 -12.53 25.40
N ASP A 290 12.99 -11.57 24.87
CA ASP A 290 13.77 -10.63 25.67
C ASP A 290 12.89 -9.51 26.27
N PHE A 291 11.79 -9.13 25.61
CA PHE A 291 10.70 -8.35 26.23
C PHE A 291 10.05 -9.12 27.38
N LYS A 292 9.76 -10.42 27.21
CA LYS A 292 9.30 -11.27 28.32
C LYS A 292 10.36 -11.45 29.43
N LYS A 293 11.67 -11.42 29.11
CA LYS A 293 12.74 -11.36 30.13
C LYS A 293 12.79 -10.01 30.85
N LEU A 294 12.54 -8.90 30.17
CA LEU A 294 12.44 -7.57 30.78
C LEU A 294 11.24 -7.49 31.72
N GLN A 295 10.07 -7.95 31.28
CA GLN A 295 8.89 -8.12 32.15
C GLN A 295 9.20 -9.03 33.35
N ARG A 296 9.88 -10.17 33.16
CA ARG A 296 10.31 -11.04 34.28
C ARG A 296 11.34 -10.38 35.20
N LYS A 297 12.28 -9.57 34.69
CA LYS A 297 13.25 -8.82 35.50
C LYS A 297 12.59 -7.68 36.29
N GLN A 298 11.61 -6.99 35.71
CA GLN A 298 10.79 -6.01 36.43
C GLN A 298 9.90 -6.70 37.49
N GLY A 299 9.32 -7.86 37.16
CA GLY A 299 8.60 -8.71 38.12
C GLY A 299 9.46 -9.19 39.29
N SER A 300 10.73 -9.54 39.06
CA SER A 300 11.67 -9.85 40.16
C SER A 300 12.10 -8.61 40.97
N SER A 301 12.03 -7.41 40.38
CA SER A 301 12.38 -6.15 41.05
C SER A 301 11.22 -5.53 41.83
N VAL A 302 9.97 -5.91 41.53
CA VAL A 302 8.75 -5.41 42.18
C VAL A 302 7.92 -6.61 42.66
N ARG A 303 8.57 -7.52 43.40
CA ARG A 303 7.92 -8.65 44.05
C ARG A 303 7.18 -8.21 45.32
N ARG A 304 6.14 -7.39 45.15
CA ARG A 304 5.14 -7.16 46.20
C ARG A 304 4.32 -8.44 46.32
N GLU A 305 4.27 -9.04 47.50
CA GLU A 305 3.58 -10.32 47.69
C GLU A 305 2.07 -10.14 47.49
N VAL A 306 1.54 -10.72 46.41
CA VAL A 306 0.09 -10.80 46.19
C VAL A 306 -0.45 -11.84 47.18
N SER A 307 -1.20 -11.36 48.17
CA SER A 307 -1.47 -12.12 49.40
C SER A 307 -2.16 -13.47 49.18
N GLY A 308 -1.62 -14.50 49.84
CA GLY A 308 -2.30 -15.75 50.18
C GLY A 308 -2.51 -16.77 49.07
N ASP A 309 -3.23 -16.41 48.01
CA ASP A 309 -3.96 -17.44 47.24
C ASP A 309 -4.06 -17.24 45.72
N ALA A 310 -3.36 -16.25 45.15
CA ALA A 310 -3.48 -15.92 43.73
C ALA A 310 -2.68 -16.85 42.79
N ILE A 311 -3.34 -17.44 41.78
CA ILE A 311 -2.74 -18.36 40.81
C ILE A 311 -2.32 -17.63 39.53
N HIS A 312 -1.08 -17.82 39.09
CA HIS A 312 -0.54 -17.23 37.85
C HIS A 312 -0.98 -18.01 36.59
N ALA A 313 -1.41 -17.27 35.55
CA ALA A 313 -1.75 -17.80 34.24
C ALA A 313 -1.45 -16.77 33.12
N MET A 314 -1.64 -17.14 31.85
CA MET A 314 -1.66 -16.20 30.72
C MET A 314 -3.06 -16.16 30.08
N GLU A 315 -3.69 -14.99 29.99
CA GLU A 315 -5.00 -14.82 29.33
C GLU A 315 -4.83 -14.71 27.80
N TRP A 316 -5.71 -15.35 27.03
CA TRP A 316 -5.78 -15.21 25.57
C TRP A 316 -6.96 -14.32 25.15
N HIS A 317 -6.64 -13.14 24.62
CA HIS A 317 -7.63 -12.14 24.20
C HIS A 317 -8.18 -12.32 22.77
N GLY A 318 -7.65 -13.28 22.00
CA GLY A 318 -8.08 -13.56 20.64
C GLY A 318 -6.93 -13.80 19.63
N PRO A 319 -7.25 -14.17 18.37
CA PRO A 319 -6.25 -14.57 17.37
C PRO A 319 -5.46 -13.41 16.74
N LYS A 320 -5.79 -12.15 17.06
CA LYS A 320 -5.15 -10.93 16.54
C LYS A 320 -4.43 -10.12 17.63
N THR A 321 -4.56 -10.55 18.88
CA THR A 321 -4.08 -9.90 20.10
C THR A 321 -3.03 -10.78 20.77
N GLU A 322 -2.14 -10.18 21.57
CA GLU A 322 -1.13 -10.94 22.32
C GLU A 322 -1.75 -11.47 23.63
N CYS A 323 -1.19 -12.54 24.19
CA CYS A 323 -1.61 -13.05 25.50
C CYS A 323 -0.96 -12.25 26.65
N SER A 324 -1.73 -11.88 27.67
CA SER A 324 -1.26 -11.12 28.84
C SER A 324 -1.00 -12.03 30.05
N PRO A 325 0.05 -11.79 30.86
CA PRO A 325 0.20 -12.47 32.15
C PRO A 325 -0.85 -11.95 33.14
N ILE A 326 -1.49 -12.85 33.89
CA ILE A 326 -2.54 -12.55 34.85
C ILE A 326 -2.37 -13.37 36.14
N TYR A 327 -2.96 -12.86 37.23
CA TYR A 327 -3.16 -13.58 38.49
C TYR A 327 -4.65 -13.76 38.75
N ILE A 328 -5.07 -14.95 39.15
CA ILE A 328 -6.46 -15.30 39.40
C ILE A 328 -6.66 -15.52 40.89
N GLN A 329 -7.62 -14.81 41.48
CA GLN A 329 -7.98 -14.94 42.89
C GLN A 329 -9.44 -15.36 43.01
N LEU A 330 -9.66 -16.49 43.69
CA LEU A 330 -10.99 -16.93 44.11
C LEU A 330 -11.32 -16.23 45.44
N GLN A 331 -12.55 -15.72 45.61
CA GLN A 331 -12.98 -15.03 46.83
C GLN A 331 -14.29 -15.62 47.34
N ALA A 332 -14.42 -15.80 48.65
CA ALA A 332 -15.51 -16.55 49.30
C ALA A 332 -16.93 -16.19 48.84
N ASP A 333 -17.17 -14.96 48.40
CA ASP A 333 -18.45 -14.47 47.86
C ASP A 333 -18.77 -14.98 46.42
N LYS A 334 -18.31 -16.17 46.04
CA LYS A 334 -18.49 -16.80 44.71
C LYS A 334 -18.06 -15.90 43.52
N VAL A 335 -16.98 -15.12 43.69
CA VAL A 335 -16.40 -14.26 42.63
C VAL A 335 -14.97 -14.69 42.30
N LEU A 336 -14.70 -14.87 41.00
CA LEU A 336 -13.36 -15.08 40.45
C LEU A 336 -12.82 -13.74 39.93
N LYS A 337 -11.78 -13.21 40.56
CA LYS A 337 -11.09 -11.98 40.11
C LYS A 337 -9.90 -12.34 39.23
N VAL A 338 -9.80 -11.67 38.08
CA VAL A 338 -8.63 -11.67 37.20
C VAL A 338 -7.89 -10.35 37.41
N LEU A 339 -6.61 -10.46 37.75
CA LEU A 339 -5.72 -9.36 38.08
C LEU A 339 -4.56 -9.31 37.07
N ASP A 340 -4.02 -8.12 36.82
CA ASP A 340 -2.75 -7.96 36.09
C ASP A 340 -1.56 -8.51 36.91
N GLY A 341 -0.40 -8.66 36.27
CA GLY A 341 0.88 -9.01 36.88
C GLY A 341 1.36 -8.14 38.06
N ARG A 342 0.65 -7.06 38.42
CA ARG A 342 0.88 -6.19 39.60
C ARG A 342 -0.27 -6.17 40.62
N GLY A 343 -1.34 -6.96 40.41
CA GLY A 343 -2.47 -7.05 41.32
C GLY A 343 -3.60 -6.02 41.12
N SER A 344 -3.57 -5.18 40.07
CA SER A 344 -4.74 -4.39 39.67
C SER A 344 -5.82 -5.29 39.07
N MET A 345 -7.10 -5.03 39.37
CA MET A 345 -8.22 -5.84 38.88
C MET A 345 -8.53 -5.49 37.41
N LEU A 346 -8.51 -6.50 36.55
CA LEU A 346 -8.83 -6.40 35.11
C LEU A 346 -10.30 -6.73 34.82
N ARG A 347 -10.82 -7.81 35.45
CA ARG A 347 -12.22 -8.21 35.43
C ARG A 347 -12.57 -9.06 36.66
N SER A 348 -13.85 -9.13 37.01
CA SER A 348 -14.37 -9.97 38.08
C SER A 348 -15.59 -10.75 37.60
N ILE A 349 -15.46 -12.06 37.49
CA ILE A 349 -16.52 -12.96 37.03
C ILE A 349 -17.32 -13.43 38.26
N SER A 350 -18.61 -13.06 38.33
CA SER A 350 -19.53 -13.57 39.35
C SER A 350 -20.06 -14.95 38.95
N LEU A 351 -19.90 -15.93 39.84
CA LEU A 351 -20.42 -17.29 39.66
C LEU A 351 -21.74 -17.50 40.42
N LYS A 352 -22.20 -16.51 41.20
CA LYS A 352 -23.44 -16.57 42.02
C LYS A 352 -24.69 -17.00 41.23
N ALA A 353 -24.80 -16.57 39.98
CA ALA A 353 -25.96 -16.81 39.11
C ALA A 353 -25.88 -18.11 38.29
N GLN A 354 -24.87 -18.97 38.52
CA GLN A 354 -24.67 -20.21 37.77
C GLN A 354 -24.99 -21.42 38.66
N GLN A 355 -25.86 -22.33 38.20
CA GLN A 355 -26.00 -23.66 38.84
C GLN A 355 -24.91 -24.64 38.37
N ARG A 356 -24.34 -24.39 37.17
CA ARG A 356 -23.31 -25.21 36.52
C ARG A 356 -22.23 -24.35 35.89
N VAL A 357 -20.97 -24.74 36.07
CA VAL A 357 -19.80 -24.10 35.47
C VAL A 357 -19.22 -25.03 34.39
N GLU A 358 -19.25 -24.62 33.11
CA GLU A 358 -18.61 -25.38 32.02
C GLU A 358 -17.12 -25.01 31.91
N VAL A 359 -16.24 -26.02 32.10
CA VAL A 359 -14.80 -25.90 31.92
C VAL A 359 -14.33 -26.83 30.81
N ILE A 360 -13.65 -26.27 29.81
CA ILE A 360 -13.15 -26.99 28.64
C ILE A 360 -11.63 -27.05 28.69
N LEU A 361 -11.06 -28.25 28.63
CA LEU A 361 -9.63 -28.50 28.71
C LEU A 361 -9.03 -28.80 27.33
N SER A 362 -7.79 -28.33 27.10
CA SER A 362 -7.00 -28.83 25.96
C SER A 362 -6.50 -30.25 26.22
N SER A 363 -6.76 -31.17 25.27
CA SER A 363 -6.22 -32.54 25.23
C SER A 363 -5.01 -32.70 24.28
N ASN A 364 -4.33 -31.61 23.93
CA ASN A 364 -3.07 -31.64 23.17
C ASN A 364 -2.13 -30.49 23.55
N LYS A 365 -0.95 -30.43 22.91
CA LYS A 365 0.13 -29.46 23.17
C LYS A 365 0.63 -29.43 24.63
N GLY A 366 0.66 -30.59 25.28
CA GLY A 366 1.03 -30.72 26.69
C GLY A 366 -0.03 -30.20 27.66
N ASN A 367 -1.30 -30.17 27.24
CA ASN A 367 -2.47 -29.97 28.07
C ASN A 367 -2.43 -28.69 28.92
N LYS A 368 -2.03 -27.58 28.30
CA LYS A 368 -1.73 -26.30 28.98
C LYS A 368 -2.86 -25.28 28.95
N ALA A 369 -3.88 -25.47 28.11
CA ALA A 369 -4.99 -24.53 27.99
C ALA A 369 -6.22 -25.00 28.78
N LEU A 370 -6.97 -24.02 29.27
CA LEU A 370 -8.26 -24.13 29.92
C LEU A 370 -9.16 -22.98 29.42
N LEU A 371 -10.41 -23.29 29.11
CA LEU A 371 -11.46 -22.33 28.78
C LEU A 371 -12.53 -22.44 29.86
N LEU A 372 -12.67 -21.40 30.67
CA LEU A 372 -13.80 -21.22 31.57
C LEU A 372 -14.90 -20.50 30.79
N LYS A 373 -16.04 -21.18 30.58
CA LYS A 373 -17.19 -20.56 29.94
C LYS A 373 -17.83 -19.53 30.86
N SER A 374 -18.14 -18.34 30.32
CA SER A 374 -19.04 -17.40 30.98
C SER A 374 -20.31 -17.25 30.16
N PRO A 375 -21.48 -17.73 30.62
CA PRO A 375 -22.72 -17.62 29.86
C PRO A 375 -23.20 -16.17 29.73
N LYS A 376 -22.90 -15.31 30.72
CA LYS A 376 -23.32 -13.91 30.75
C LYS A 376 -22.24 -12.90 30.30
N GLU A 377 -20.95 -13.25 30.23
CA GLU A 377 -19.86 -12.35 29.76
C GLU A 377 -19.17 -12.83 28.47
N TYR A 378 -17.92 -12.40 28.21
CA TYR A 378 -17.00 -13.08 27.29
C TYR A 378 -16.19 -14.15 28.03
N ASP A 379 -15.74 -15.17 27.32
CA ASP A 379 -15.08 -16.32 27.91
C ASP A 379 -13.70 -15.99 28.48
N LEU A 380 -13.26 -16.74 29.49
CA LEU A 380 -11.91 -16.63 30.06
C LEU A 380 -11.05 -17.81 29.57
N VAL A 381 -10.08 -17.54 28.70
CA VAL A 381 -9.15 -18.53 28.17
C VAL A 381 -7.79 -18.37 28.83
N LEU A 382 -7.38 -19.40 29.57
CA LEU A 382 -6.15 -19.48 30.34
C LEU A 382 -5.14 -20.41 29.67
N LEU A 383 -3.89 -19.98 29.60
CA LEU A 383 -2.74 -20.75 29.14
C LEU A 383 -1.72 -20.82 30.27
N PHE A 384 -1.45 -22.02 30.78
CA PHE A 384 -0.49 -22.27 31.85
C PHE A 384 0.91 -22.59 31.29
N SER A 385 1.94 -22.44 32.10
CA SER A 385 3.31 -22.85 31.78
C SER A 385 3.41 -24.37 31.66
N GLU A 386 2.69 -25.10 32.51
CA GLU A 386 2.75 -26.56 32.64
C GLU A 386 1.37 -27.19 32.94
N GLN A 387 1.22 -28.49 32.65
CA GLN A 387 -0.01 -29.22 32.98
C GLN A 387 -0.24 -29.27 34.51
N ALA A 388 0.83 -29.31 35.31
CA ALA A 388 0.74 -29.32 36.78
C ALA A 388 0.09 -28.03 37.34
N GLU A 389 0.46 -26.85 36.81
CA GLU A 389 -0.18 -25.58 37.16
C GLU A 389 -1.68 -25.60 36.82
N ARG A 390 -2.04 -26.09 35.62
CA ARG A 390 -3.45 -26.23 35.21
C ARG A 390 -4.22 -27.18 36.13
N SER A 391 -3.64 -28.33 36.48
CA SER A 391 -4.27 -29.31 37.38
C SER A 391 -4.44 -28.76 38.80
N ASN A 392 -3.47 -27.98 39.31
CA ASN A 392 -3.57 -27.30 40.60
C ASN A 392 -4.69 -26.25 40.59
N PHE A 393 -4.78 -25.43 39.53
CA PHE A 393 -5.90 -24.50 39.34
C PHE A 393 -7.26 -25.21 39.28
N ILE A 394 -7.37 -26.32 38.55
CA ILE A 394 -8.59 -27.15 38.51
C ILE A 394 -8.91 -27.71 39.91
N GLY A 395 -7.91 -28.15 40.68
CA GLY A 395 -8.10 -28.64 42.04
C GLY A 395 -8.64 -27.57 43.00
N LYS A 396 -8.05 -26.37 43.00
CA LYS A 396 -8.56 -25.24 43.79
C LYS A 396 -9.95 -24.80 43.33
N LEU A 397 -10.17 -24.68 42.03
CA LEU A 397 -11.48 -24.30 41.47
C LEU A 397 -12.55 -25.34 41.82
N ARG A 398 -12.21 -26.63 41.79
CA ARG A 398 -13.09 -27.72 42.21
C ARG A 398 -13.51 -27.57 43.68
N GLY A 399 -12.56 -27.54 44.60
CA GLY A 399 -12.86 -27.42 46.03
C GLY A 399 -13.69 -26.17 46.33
N TYR A 400 -13.28 -25.02 45.79
CA TYR A 400 -14.02 -23.76 45.91
C TYR A 400 -15.45 -23.79 45.34
N LEU A 401 -15.71 -24.56 44.28
CA LEU A 401 -17.06 -24.75 43.73
C LEU A 401 -17.87 -25.75 44.57
N GLU A 402 -17.25 -26.81 45.08
CA GLU A 402 -17.85 -27.78 45.99
C GLU A 402 -18.24 -27.12 47.33
N ASP A 403 -17.35 -26.32 47.93
CA ASP A 403 -17.60 -25.43 49.08
C ASP A 403 -18.72 -24.40 48.79
N SER A 404 -18.87 -23.99 47.52
CA SER A 404 -19.91 -23.07 47.07
C SER A 404 -21.23 -23.75 46.67
N GLY A 405 -21.31 -25.09 46.68
CA GLY A 405 -22.48 -25.85 46.24
C GLY A 405 -22.78 -25.75 44.74
N LEU A 406 -21.76 -25.65 43.88
CA LEU A 406 -21.89 -25.47 42.42
C LEU A 406 -21.35 -26.69 41.63
N ASP A 407 -22.09 -27.14 40.62
CA ASP A 407 -21.73 -28.30 39.80
C ASP A 407 -20.71 -27.92 38.69
N LEU A 408 -19.63 -28.71 38.56
CA LEU A 408 -18.50 -28.43 37.68
C LEU A 408 -18.50 -29.40 36.48
N GLN A 409 -19.05 -28.95 35.35
CA GLN A 409 -19.08 -29.73 34.11
C GLN A 409 -17.76 -29.59 33.35
N MET A 410 -17.00 -30.68 33.26
CA MET A 410 -15.71 -30.71 32.55
C MET A 410 -15.82 -31.42 31.20
N SER A 411 -15.15 -30.89 30.17
CA SER A 411 -15.02 -31.53 28.85
C SER A 411 -13.62 -31.32 28.27
N GLU A 412 -13.19 -32.20 27.35
CA GLU A 412 -11.88 -32.12 26.69
C GLU A 412 -12.00 -31.94 25.17
N MET A 413 -11.13 -31.12 24.58
CA MET A 413 -10.97 -31.03 23.13
C MET A 413 -9.58 -30.52 22.71
N LYS A 414 -9.25 -30.62 21.43
CA LYS A 414 -8.00 -30.06 20.88
C LYS A 414 -7.99 -28.54 21.08
N GLU A 415 -6.84 -27.96 21.43
CA GLU A 415 -6.65 -26.52 21.70
C GLU A 415 -7.21 -25.62 20.57
N GLN A 416 -7.01 -26.02 19.31
CA GLN A 416 -7.55 -25.28 18.15
C GLN A 416 -9.08 -25.21 18.10
N ASN A 417 -9.79 -26.17 18.71
CA ASN A 417 -11.26 -26.17 18.80
C ASN A 417 -11.70 -25.38 20.04
N LEU A 418 -10.98 -25.50 21.16
CA LEU A 418 -11.17 -24.69 22.36
C LEU A 418 -11.10 -23.19 22.04
N LEU A 419 -10.04 -22.75 21.34
CA LEU A 419 -9.86 -21.36 20.90
C LEU A 419 -10.88 -20.91 19.83
N LYS A 420 -11.59 -21.83 19.17
CA LYS A 420 -12.70 -21.52 18.25
C LYS A 420 -14.07 -21.48 18.94
N ARG A 421 -14.24 -22.22 20.04
CA ARG A 421 -15.46 -22.27 20.87
C ARG A 421 -15.51 -21.14 21.91
N ALA A 422 -14.37 -20.54 22.23
CA ALA A 422 -14.27 -19.34 23.05
C ALA A 422 -14.88 -18.10 22.35
N VAL A 423 -15.73 -17.36 23.04
CA VAL A 423 -16.24 -16.05 22.64
C VAL A 423 -15.31 -14.98 23.18
N THR A 424 -14.48 -14.40 22.31
CA THR A 424 -13.57 -13.30 22.65
C THR A 424 -14.31 -11.97 22.85
N GLN A 425 -13.68 -11.01 23.54
CA GLN A 425 -14.21 -9.66 23.74
C GLN A 425 -14.61 -8.97 22.42
N GLU A 426 -13.82 -9.11 21.35
CA GLU A 426 -14.11 -8.55 20.02
C GLU A 426 -15.34 -9.22 19.37
N GLN A 427 -15.52 -10.54 19.55
CA GLN A 427 -16.72 -11.24 19.08
C GLN A 427 -17.96 -10.83 19.91
N ARG A 428 -17.83 -10.72 21.23
CA ARG A 428 -18.91 -10.24 22.10
C ARG A 428 -19.32 -8.81 21.74
N LYS A 429 -18.37 -7.92 21.44
CA LYS A 429 -18.65 -6.56 20.94
C LYS A 429 -19.47 -6.58 19.64
N GLN A 430 -19.19 -7.49 18.71
CA GLN A 430 -19.96 -7.66 17.47
C GLN A 430 -21.35 -8.27 17.71
N ILE A 431 -21.52 -9.13 18.72
CA ILE A 431 -22.82 -9.62 19.19
C ILE A 431 -23.62 -8.47 19.80
N LEU A 432 -23.02 -7.63 20.64
CA LEU A 432 -23.66 -6.44 21.22
C LEU A 432 -24.04 -5.39 20.16
N GLU A 433 -23.16 -5.07 19.20
CA GLU A 433 -23.51 -4.20 18.06
C GLU A 433 -24.64 -4.78 17.17
N THR A 434 -24.89 -6.10 17.26
CA THR A 434 -26.01 -6.78 16.58
C THR A 434 -27.30 -6.75 17.44
N PHE A 435 -27.19 -7.01 18.75
CA PHE A 435 -28.27 -6.90 19.75
C PHE A 435 -28.90 -5.50 19.73
N PHE A 436 -28.08 -4.44 19.84
CA PHE A 436 -28.55 -3.06 19.80
C PHE A 436 -29.26 -2.72 18.49
N ARG A 437 -28.80 -3.23 17.34
CA ARG A 437 -29.48 -3.01 16.06
C ARG A 437 -30.86 -3.66 16.00
N HIS A 438 -31.03 -4.86 16.55
CA HIS A 438 -32.34 -5.53 16.61
C HIS A 438 -33.31 -4.81 17.55
N LEU A 439 -32.84 -4.33 18.70
CA LEU A 439 -33.61 -3.47 19.61
C LEU A 439 -34.10 -2.21 18.87
N PHE A 440 -33.18 -1.44 18.28
CA PHE A 440 -33.51 -0.15 17.68
C PHE A 440 -34.40 -0.29 16.45
N ALA A 441 -34.28 -1.38 15.68
CA ALA A 441 -35.21 -1.66 14.57
C ALA A 441 -36.66 -1.82 15.06
N GLN A 442 -36.88 -2.50 16.19
CA GLN A 442 -38.22 -2.66 16.78
C GLN A 442 -38.75 -1.35 17.39
N VAL A 443 -37.89 -0.58 18.06
CA VAL A 443 -38.28 0.65 18.76
C VAL A 443 -38.58 1.81 17.80
N LEU A 444 -37.77 1.99 16.75
CA LEU A 444 -37.87 3.09 15.79
C LEU A 444 -38.85 2.84 14.62
N GLU A 445 -39.58 1.72 14.63
CA GLU A 445 -40.48 1.28 13.55
C GLU A 445 -39.78 1.22 12.18
N ILE A 446 -38.52 0.80 12.19
CA ILE A 446 -37.72 0.56 10.99
C ILE A 446 -38.17 -0.78 10.40
N ASP A 447 -38.42 -0.80 9.09
CA ASP A 447 -38.82 -2.00 8.37
C ASP A 447 -37.77 -3.10 8.57
N LYS A 448 -38.18 -4.31 9.01
CA LYS A 448 -37.24 -5.34 9.50
C LYS A 448 -36.21 -5.80 8.46
N SER A 449 -36.49 -5.54 7.18
CA SER A 449 -35.59 -5.78 6.04
C SER A 449 -34.46 -4.76 5.90
N ASP A 450 -34.63 -3.53 6.37
CA ASP A 450 -33.64 -2.44 6.22
C ASP A 450 -32.51 -2.48 7.27
N ALA A 451 -32.73 -3.16 8.40
CA ALA A 451 -31.67 -3.49 9.37
C ALA A 451 -30.55 -4.39 8.76
N GLY A 452 -30.84 -5.01 7.62
CA GLY A 452 -29.98 -5.91 6.86
C GLY A 452 -30.40 -7.37 7.00
N GLU A 453 -30.49 -8.08 5.87
CA GLU A 453 -30.83 -9.51 5.80
C GLU A 453 -29.80 -10.39 6.53
N LEU A 454 -30.03 -10.64 7.82
CA LEU A 454 -29.63 -11.87 8.48
C LEU A 454 -30.82 -12.81 8.41
N ASN A 455 -30.79 -13.79 7.49
CA ASN A 455 -31.89 -14.72 7.27
C ASN A 455 -32.36 -15.32 8.61
N PHE A 456 -33.63 -15.05 8.95
CA PHE A 456 -34.21 -15.28 10.27
C PHE A 456 -34.20 -16.77 10.67
N GLU A 457 -34.11 -17.66 9.68
CA GLU A 457 -34.14 -19.11 9.81
C GLU A 457 -32.74 -19.74 9.92
N SER A 458 -31.66 -19.05 9.54
CA SER A 458 -30.31 -19.64 9.41
C SER A 458 -29.22 -19.05 10.32
N SER A 459 -29.54 -18.03 11.13
CA SER A 459 -28.56 -17.35 11.99
C SER A 459 -28.68 -17.75 13.46
N GLN A 460 -27.89 -18.77 13.88
CA GLN A 460 -27.76 -19.10 15.31
C GLN A 460 -27.28 -17.89 16.12
N LYS A 461 -26.38 -17.07 15.54
CA LYS A 461 -25.88 -15.81 16.12
C LYS A 461 -26.97 -14.78 16.41
N ALA A 462 -28.05 -14.76 15.63
CA ALA A 462 -29.18 -13.86 15.91
C ALA A 462 -29.91 -14.31 17.18
N LYS A 463 -30.15 -15.62 17.34
CA LYS A 463 -30.73 -16.20 18.56
C LYS A 463 -29.81 -15.98 19.77
N GLU A 464 -28.51 -16.26 19.63
CA GLU A 464 -27.48 -16.00 20.65
C GLU A 464 -27.45 -14.51 21.06
N SER A 465 -27.66 -13.58 20.13
CA SER A 465 -27.76 -12.15 20.46
C SER A 465 -29.03 -11.77 21.21
N LEU A 466 -30.17 -12.43 20.95
CA LEU A 466 -31.44 -12.16 21.64
C LEU A 466 -31.49 -12.77 23.04
N THR A 467 -30.70 -13.81 23.31
CA THR A 467 -30.45 -14.38 24.63
C THR A 467 -29.23 -13.76 25.32
N CYS A 468 -28.67 -12.68 24.79
CA CYS A 468 -27.54 -11.98 25.39
C CYS A 468 -28.03 -10.99 26.45
N GLU A 469 -27.32 -10.96 27.57
CA GLU A 469 -27.54 -10.04 28.68
C GLU A 469 -26.29 -9.17 28.85
N LEU A 470 -26.49 -7.94 29.30
CA LEU A 470 -25.50 -6.86 29.28
C LEU A 470 -25.04 -6.53 30.70
N SER A 471 -23.74 -6.65 30.98
CA SER A 471 -23.19 -6.26 32.28
C SER A 471 -23.04 -4.74 32.41
N ARG A 472 -23.00 -4.20 33.63
CA ARG A 472 -22.92 -2.76 33.89
C ARG A 472 -21.72 -2.07 33.21
N ALA A 473 -20.58 -2.76 33.15
CA ALA A 473 -19.38 -2.25 32.48
C ALA A 473 -19.56 -2.16 30.96
N GLU A 474 -20.22 -3.15 30.34
CA GLU A 474 -20.50 -3.15 28.89
C GLU A 474 -21.59 -2.14 28.51
N PHE A 475 -22.60 -1.96 29.38
CA PHE A 475 -23.60 -0.90 29.25
C PHE A 475 -22.96 0.50 29.28
N ALA A 476 -22.07 0.74 30.24
CA ALA A 476 -21.31 1.99 30.32
C ALA A 476 -20.43 2.22 29.09
N GLU A 477 -19.68 1.20 28.62
CA GLU A 477 -18.85 1.33 27.42
C GLU A 477 -19.69 1.62 26.16
N ALA A 478 -20.87 1.00 26.04
CA ALA A 478 -21.78 1.19 24.90
C ALA A 478 -22.46 2.57 24.89
N LEU A 479 -22.66 3.20 26.06
CA LEU A 479 -23.06 4.62 26.19
C LEU A 479 -21.87 5.59 26.00
N GLY A 480 -20.64 5.11 26.21
CA GLY A 480 -19.42 5.93 26.26
C GLY A 480 -19.24 6.67 27.59
N LEU A 481 -19.76 6.12 28.69
CA LEU A 481 -19.70 6.67 30.05
C LEU A 481 -18.79 5.82 30.96
N LYS A 482 -18.57 6.26 32.21
CA LYS A 482 -17.81 5.52 33.22
C LYS A 482 -18.70 4.46 33.89
N ALA A 483 -18.16 3.30 34.22
CA ALA A 483 -18.91 2.19 34.82
C ALA A 483 -19.37 2.42 36.29
N HIS A 484 -19.06 3.57 36.87
CA HIS A 484 -19.40 3.98 38.24
C HIS A 484 -19.97 5.41 38.29
N SER A 485 -20.52 5.92 37.18
CA SER A 485 -21.25 7.19 37.19
C SER A 485 -22.70 6.96 37.64
N MET A 486 -23.25 7.83 38.48
CA MET A 486 -24.55 7.60 39.13
C MET A 486 -25.70 7.39 38.14
N PHE A 487 -25.67 7.99 36.96
CA PHE A 487 -26.66 7.70 35.92
C PHE A 487 -26.57 6.27 35.37
N VAL A 488 -25.36 5.72 35.22
CA VAL A 488 -25.19 4.32 34.83
C VAL A 488 -25.72 3.42 35.94
N ASP A 489 -25.41 3.69 37.21
CA ASP A 489 -25.94 2.89 38.32
C ASP A 489 -27.48 2.99 38.43
N SER A 490 -28.06 4.20 38.49
CA SER A 490 -29.52 4.40 38.54
C SER A 490 -30.25 3.82 37.32
N MET A 491 -29.74 4.03 36.10
CA MET A 491 -30.39 3.50 34.89
C MET A 491 -30.25 1.98 34.79
N PHE A 492 -29.18 1.41 35.36
CA PHE A 492 -28.99 -0.03 35.41
C PHE A 492 -29.90 -0.67 36.45
N SER A 493 -30.00 -0.13 37.67
CA SER A 493 -30.92 -0.64 38.70
C SER A 493 -32.39 -0.56 38.27
N LEU A 494 -32.80 0.53 37.61
CA LEU A 494 -34.13 0.67 37.00
C LEU A 494 -34.40 -0.36 35.89
N ALA A 495 -33.35 -0.94 35.31
CA ALA A 495 -33.44 -1.90 34.22
C ALA A 495 -33.34 -3.37 34.64
N ASP A 496 -32.58 -3.65 35.70
CA ASP A 496 -32.32 -4.97 36.27
C ASP A 496 -33.54 -5.45 37.09
N LYS A 497 -34.67 -5.70 36.40
CA LYS A 497 -36.00 -5.93 37.03
C LYS A 497 -36.07 -7.22 37.83
N ASP A 498 -35.22 -8.20 37.51
CA ASP A 498 -35.08 -9.43 38.30
C ASP A 498 -33.90 -9.36 39.30
N GLY A 499 -33.18 -8.24 39.36
CA GLY A 499 -32.06 -7.98 40.26
C GLY A 499 -30.84 -8.87 40.04
N ASN A 500 -30.71 -9.52 38.87
CA ASN A 500 -29.66 -10.52 38.63
C ASN A 500 -28.25 -9.93 38.40
N GLY A 501 -28.14 -8.62 38.17
CA GLY A 501 -26.87 -7.91 37.91
C GLY A 501 -26.53 -7.73 36.42
N TYR A 502 -27.46 -8.07 35.51
CA TYR A 502 -27.30 -8.01 34.05
C TYR A 502 -28.64 -7.68 33.38
N ILE A 503 -28.65 -6.73 32.44
CA ILE A 503 -29.87 -6.33 31.74
C ILE A 503 -30.13 -7.23 30.52
N SER A 504 -31.30 -7.86 30.43
CA SER A 504 -31.73 -8.65 29.27
C SER A 504 -32.25 -7.81 28.10
N PHE A 505 -32.42 -8.44 26.93
CA PHE A 505 -33.08 -7.83 25.76
C PHE A 505 -34.46 -7.25 26.09
N ARG A 506 -35.25 -7.91 26.94
CA ARG A 506 -36.64 -7.52 27.22
C ARG A 506 -36.72 -6.31 28.13
N GLU A 507 -35.98 -6.34 29.23
CA GLU A 507 -35.92 -5.22 30.17
C GLU A 507 -35.45 -3.94 29.50
N PHE A 508 -34.39 -4.02 28.70
CA PHE A 508 -33.88 -2.87 27.97
C PHE A 508 -34.87 -2.38 26.89
N LEU A 509 -35.62 -3.30 26.25
CA LEU A 509 -36.65 -2.95 25.29
C LEU A 509 -37.82 -2.21 25.96
N ASP A 510 -38.33 -2.70 27.09
CA ASP A 510 -39.45 -2.08 27.83
C ASP A 510 -39.15 -0.61 28.15
N ILE A 511 -37.94 -0.35 28.66
CA ILE A 511 -37.45 0.97 29.04
C ILE A 511 -37.32 1.88 27.81
N LEU A 512 -36.69 1.39 26.73
CA LEU A 512 -36.58 2.13 25.47
C LEU A 512 -37.95 2.46 24.86
N VAL A 513 -38.92 1.56 24.98
CA VAL A 513 -40.30 1.78 24.50
C VAL A 513 -40.98 2.90 25.29
N VAL A 514 -40.86 2.93 26.62
CA VAL A 514 -41.41 4.05 27.41
C VAL A 514 -40.68 5.36 27.10
N PHE A 515 -39.34 5.38 27.05
CA PHE A 515 -38.58 6.59 26.68
C PHE A 515 -38.91 7.12 25.28
N MET A 516 -39.23 6.26 24.31
CA MET A 516 -39.57 6.67 22.94
C MET A 516 -41.05 7.01 22.76
N LYS A 517 -41.93 6.06 23.07
CA LYS A 517 -43.37 6.07 22.73
C LYS A 517 -44.29 6.40 23.90
N GLY A 518 -43.81 6.31 25.14
CA GLY A 518 -44.62 6.56 26.33
C GLY A 518 -45.10 8.01 26.43
N SER A 519 -46.20 8.20 27.16
CA SER A 519 -46.71 9.53 27.54
C SER A 519 -45.69 10.27 28.42
N PRO A 520 -45.76 11.61 28.54
CA PRO A 520 -44.86 12.33 29.44
C PRO A 520 -45.11 12.00 30.92
N GLU A 521 -46.31 11.51 31.27
CA GLU A 521 -46.66 11.01 32.61
C GLU A 521 -45.98 9.66 32.86
N GLU A 522 -45.98 8.74 31.89
CA GLU A 522 -45.22 7.48 31.97
C GLU A 522 -43.72 7.75 32.06
N LYS A 523 -43.21 8.75 31.32
CA LYS A 523 -41.80 9.16 31.35
C LYS A 523 -41.41 9.81 32.67
N SER A 524 -42.23 10.68 33.26
CA SER A 524 -41.96 11.20 34.60
C SER A 524 -42.07 10.10 35.66
N LYS A 525 -42.92 9.09 35.47
CA LYS A 525 -43.04 7.93 36.38
C LYS A 525 -41.84 7.00 36.33
N VAL A 526 -41.26 6.78 35.14
CA VAL A 526 -39.97 6.09 34.98
C VAL A 526 -38.82 6.94 35.56
N MET A 527 -38.83 8.26 35.36
CA MET A 527 -37.80 9.16 35.89
C MET A 527 -37.87 9.33 37.42
N PHE A 528 -39.04 9.26 38.02
CA PHE A 528 -39.24 9.23 39.47
C PHE A 528 -38.64 7.95 40.08
N ARG A 529 -39.07 6.79 39.57
CA ARG A 529 -38.55 5.44 39.93
C ARG A 529 -37.07 5.21 39.63
N MET A 530 -36.40 6.14 38.96
CA MET A 530 -34.97 6.10 38.70
C MET A 530 -34.14 6.63 39.89
N TYR A 531 -34.77 7.37 40.80
CA TYR A 531 -34.13 8.12 41.88
C TYR A 531 -34.83 8.03 43.24
N ASP A 532 -36.06 7.54 43.29
CA ASP A 532 -36.64 6.80 44.43
C ASP A 532 -35.79 5.53 44.62
N ILE A 533 -34.89 5.54 45.61
CA ILE A 533 -33.78 4.55 45.76
C ILE A 533 -34.04 3.52 46.86
N ASP A 534 -34.87 3.86 47.86
CA ASP A 534 -35.34 2.92 48.87
C ASP A 534 -36.70 2.26 48.52
N GLU A 535 -37.24 2.58 47.34
CA GLU A 535 -38.51 2.11 46.78
C GLU A 535 -39.75 2.48 47.64
N ASN A 536 -39.64 3.55 48.46
CA ASN A 536 -40.72 3.96 49.37
C ASN A 536 -41.91 4.63 48.65
N GLY A 537 -41.75 5.05 47.38
CA GLY A 537 -42.80 5.66 46.56
C GLY A 537 -42.92 7.19 46.68
N PHE A 538 -42.05 7.80 47.48
CA PHE A 538 -41.78 9.23 47.60
C PHE A 538 -40.36 9.51 47.06
N LEU A 539 -39.98 10.77 46.98
CA LEU A 539 -38.64 11.20 46.59
C LEU A 539 -38.18 12.26 47.58
N SER A 540 -37.21 11.92 48.43
CA SER A 540 -36.68 12.85 49.43
C SER A 540 -35.95 14.03 48.79
N LYS A 541 -35.79 15.12 49.55
CA LYS A 541 -34.98 16.28 49.13
C LYS A 541 -33.53 15.89 48.80
N GLU A 542 -32.97 14.89 49.48
CA GLU A 542 -31.64 14.35 49.15
C GLU A 542 -31.62 13.52 47.86
N GLU A 543 -32.68 12.76 47.56
CA GLU A 543 -32.80 12.00 46.30
C GLU A 543 -33.08 12.90 45.11
N PHE A 544 -33.88 13.96 45.26
CA PHE A 544 -34.04 14.98 44.23
C PHE A 544 -32.70 15.71 43.95
N LEU A 545 -31.91 15.98 45.00
CA LEU A 545 -30.53 16.47 44.84
C LEU A 545 -29.63 15.43 44.15
N ARG A 546 -29.80 14.14 44.46
CA ARG A 546 -29.04 13.04 43.84
C ARG A 546 -29.41 12.84 42.37
N MET A 547 -30.67 13.01 42.00
CA MET A 547 -31.16 13.07 40.62
C MET A 547 -30.48 14.21 39.86
N LEU A 548 -30.50 15.44 40.39
CA LEU A 548 -29.86 16.57 39.74
C LEU A 548 -28.33 16.36 39.65
N ARG A 549 -27.68 15.87 40.70
CA ARG A 549 -26.25 15.47 40.70
C ARG A 549 -25.95 14.37 39.68
N SER A 550 -26.85 13.41 39.46
CA SER A 550 -26.74 12.39 38.40
C SER A 550 -26.77 13.02 37.01
N PHE A 551 -27.74 13.89 36.71
CA PHE A 551 -27.77 14.61 35.44
C PHE A 551 -26.54 15.52 35.24
N ILE A 552 -26.02 16.13 36.32
CA ILE A 552 -24.77 16.89 36.33
C ILE A 552 -23.55 15.98 36.02
N GLU A 553 -23.56 14.71 36.43
CA GLU A 553 -22.47 13.77 36.15
C GLU A 553 -22.49 13.24 34.70
N ILE A 554 -23.66 12.89 34.13
CA ILE A 554 -23.78 12.54 32.69
C ILE A 554 -23.18 13.64 31.82
N SER A 555 -23.46 14.87 32.23
CA SER A 555 -23.13 16.09 31.51
C SER A 555 -21.79 16.71 31.93
N ASN A 556 -21.00 16.05 32.78
CA ASN A 556 -19.71 16.51 33.30
C ASN A 556 -19.75 17.98 33.81
N ASN A 557 -20.44 18.21 34.93
CA ASN A 557 -20.49 19.45 35.73
C ASN A 557 -21.37 20.61 35.20
N CYS A 558 -22.63 20.34 34.82
CA CYS A 558 -23.55 21.42 34.44
C CYS A 558 -23.93 22.43 35.53
N LEU A 559 -23.70 22.12 36.81
CA LEU A 559 -23.82 22.99 37.99
C LEU A 559 -22.76 22.55 39.02
N SER A 560 -22.28 23.46 39.87
CA SER A 560 -21.54 23.08 41.09
C SER A 560 -22.47 22.40 42.11
N ARG A 561 -21.91 21.76 43.14
CA ARG A 561 -22.70 21.11 44.20
C ARG A 561 -23.65 22.11 44.88
N ASP A 562 -23.11 23.27 45.24
CA ASP A 562 -23.83 24.33 45.95
C ASP A 562 -24.85 25.04 45.02
N GLN A 563 -24.60 25.08 43.70
CA GLN A 563 -25.57 25.54 42.71
C GLN A 563 -26.71 24.53 42.51
N ALA A 564 -26.45 23.22 42.55
CA ALA A 564 -27.50 22.20 42.51
C ALA A 564 -28.39 22.25 43.76
N GLU A 565 -27.80 22.55 44.92
CA GLU A 565 -28.51 22.83 46.16
C GLU A 565 -29.40 24.08 46.05
N GLN A 566 -28.86 25.21 45.56
CA GLN A 566 -29.64 26.43 45.31
C GLN A 566 -30.75 26.25 44.27
N VAL A 567 -30.52 25.48 43.20
CA VAL A 567 -31.54 25.18 42.19
C VAL A 567 -32.67 24.37 42.81
N THR A 568 -32.37 23.30 43.57
CA THR A 568 -33.39 22.52 44.30
C THR A 568 -34.21 23.39 45.25
N GLU A 569 -33.53 24.19 46.09
CA GLU A 569 -34.18 25.11 47.01
C GLU A 569 -35.12 26.09 46.28
N SER A 570 -34.69 26.60 45.12
CA SER A 570 -35.50 27.50 44.29
C SER A 570 -36.71 26.81 43.63
N MET A 571 -36.58 25.54 43.25
CA MET A 571 -37.66 24.73 42.67
C MET A 571 -38.71 24.37 43.73
N PHE A 572 -38.28 23.89 44.91
CA PHE A 572 -39.18 23.64 46.04
C PHE A 572 -39.88 24.94 46.47
N ARG A 573 -39.17 26.08 46.44
CA ARG A 573 -39.76 27.41 46.70
C ARG A 573 -40.80 27.83 45.65
N ALA A 574 -40.52 27.69 44.36
CA ALA A 574 -41.42 28.09 43.29
C ALA A 574 -42.69 27.21 43.24
N SER A 575 -42.55 25.90 43.45
CA SER A 575 -43.66 24.94 43.43
C SER A 575 -44.46 24.87 44.75
N GLY A 576 -44.10 25.66 45.77
CA GLY A 576 -44.83 25.75 47.04
C GLY A 576 -44.51 24.65 48.08
N PHE A 577 -43.49 23.82 47.83
CA PHE A 577 -43.10 22.68 48.67
C PHE A 577 -42.01 23.01 49.70
N GLN A 578 -41.96 24.24 50.22
CA GLN A 578 -40.89 24.67 51.15
C GLN A 578 -40.89 23.89 52.47
N ASP A 579 -42.07 23.45 52.92
CA ASP A 579 -42.27 22.74 54.19
C ASP A 579 -42.44 21.22 54.00
N ARG A 580 -41.92 20.65 52.89
CA ARG A 580 -41.91 19.21 52.62
C ARG A 580 -40.50 18.70 52.35
N ASP A 581 -40.09 17.70 53.11
CA ASP A 581 -38.84 16.95 52.90
C ASP A 581 -38.97 15.83 51.85
N GLU A 582 -40.20 15.45 51.51
CA GLU A 582 -40.56 14.37 50.58
C GLU A 582 -41.56 14.84 49.50
N LEU A 583 -41.34 14.40 48.26
CA LEU A 583 -42.21 14.65 47.10
C LEU A 583 -42.91 13.35 46.67
N THR A 584 -44.22 13.39 46.42
CA THR A 584 -44.90 12.29 45.72
C THR A 584 -44.59 12.32 44.21
N TRP A 585 -44.93 11.25 43.49
CA TRP A 585 -44.90 11.26 42.01
C TRP A 585 -45.76 12.39 41.41
N GLU A 586 -46.85 12.78 42.08
CA GLU A 586 -47.75 13.83 41.61
C GLU A 586 -47.12 15.22 41.80
N ASP A 587 -46.53 15.47 42.97
CA ASP A 587 -45.74 16.69 43.24
C ASP A 587 -44.55 16.80 42.26
N PHE A 588 -43.84 15.69 42.02
CA PHE A 588 -42.71 15.61 41.08
C PHE A 588 -43.11 15.83 39.62
N HIS A 589 -44.21 15.20 39.17
CA HIS A 589 -44.75 15.44 37.82
C HIS A 589 -45.20 16.89 37.68
N TYR A 590 -45.81 17.49 38.72
CA TYR A 590 -46.19 18.90 38.74
C TYR A 590 -44.99 19.85 38.63
N MET A 591 -43.91 19.62 39.40
CA MET A 591 -42.65 20.38 39.28
C MET A 591 -42.06 20.37 37.87
N LEU A 592 -42.22 19.27 37.14
CA LEU A 592 -41.77 19.13 35.75
C LEU A 592 -42.75 19.72 34.71
N ARG A 593 -43.99 20.07 35.09
CA ARG A 593 -45.09 20.35 34.15
C ARG A 593 -45.06 21.76 33.55
N ASP A 594 -44.78 22.82 34.33
CA ASP A 594 -45.02 24.21 33.86
C ASP A 594 -44.01 25.34 34.26
N HIS A 595 -42.96 25.11 35.07
CA HIS A 595 -42.12 26.23 35.59
C HIS A 595 -41.06 26.86 34.63
N ASP A 596 -41.11 26.67 33.30
CA ASP A 596 -40.15 27.32 32.35
C ASP A 596 -40.28 28.86 32.28
N SER A 597 -41.40 29.42 32.75
CA SER A 597 -41.60 30.86 32.90
C SER A 597 -40.99 31.41 34.20
N GLU A 598 -41.16 30.71 35.32
CA GLU A 598 -40.74 31.19 36.64
C GLU A 598 -39.26 30.93 36.94
N LEU A 599 -38.67 29.86 36.40
CA LEU A 599 -37.22 29.62 36.48
C LEU A 599 -36.37 30.68 35.75
N ARG A 600 -37.01 31.63 35.04
CA ARG A 600 -36.37 32.83 34.47
C ARG A 600 -36.38 34.02 35.43
N LEU A 601 -37.26 34.02 36.44
CA LEU A 601 -37.41 35.10 37.43
C LEU A 601 -36.48 34.95 38.63
N THR A 602 -36.03 33.73 38.95
CA THR A 602 -35.13 33.43 40.07
C THR A 602 -33.64 33.77 39.80
N GLN A 603 -33.36 34.91 39.16
CA GLN A 603 -31.99 35.43 39.03
C GLN A 603 -31.50 36.08 40.35
N LEU A 604 -30.75 35.33 41.15
CA LEU A 604 -30.12 35.83 42.38
C LEU A 604 -28.58 35.86 42.26
N CYS A 605 -28.01 37.00 41.85
CA CYS A 605 -26.83 37.65 42.48
C CYS A 605 -26.38 38.97 41.81
N ILE A 606 -27.12 40.04 42.11
CA ILE A 606 -26.67 41.43 42.39
C ILE A 606 -25.22 41.84 41.99
N LYS A 607 -25.10 42.73 40.98
CA LYS A 607 -24.34 44.01 40.97
C LYS A 607 -24.36 44.64 39.55
N GLY A 608 -24.90 45.82 39.30
CA GLY A 608 -25.74 46.70 40.12
C GLY A 608 -26.03 48.07 39.45
N GLN A 609 -26.89 48.88 40.10
CA GLN A 609 -27.13 50.33 39.92
C GLN A 609 -28.11 50.88 38.82
N TRP A 610 -29.19 51.49 39.35
CA TRP A 610 -30.03 52.63 38.87
C TRP A 610 -30.97 52.53 37.65
N ALA A 611 -32.19 52.05 37.94
CA ALA A 611 -33.49 52.77 37.84
C ALA A 611 -34.05 53.31 36.49
N GLY A 612 -35.32 52.97 36.18
CA GLY A 612 -36.09 53.68 35.13
C GLY A 612 -37.44 53.10 34.66
N ALA A 613 -38.50 53.17 35.49
CA ALA A 613 -39.92 53.35 35.11
C ALA A 613 -40.72 52.34 34.21
N LEU A 614 -41.97 52.08 34.66
CA LEU A 614 -43.19 51.65 33.94
C LEU A 614 -43.27 50.29 33.19
N GLY A 615 -44.24 49.47 33.62
CA GLY A 615 -45.33 49.02 32.73
C GLY A 615 -45.23 47.66 32.04
N VAL A 616 -45.79 46.61 32.66
CA VAL A 616 -46.04 45.30 32.01
C VAL A 616 -47.45 45.25 31.43
N PRO A 617 -47.62 44.81 30.16
CA PRO A 617 -48.89 44.29 29.65
C PRO A 617 -48.79 42.80 29.23
N GLU A 618 -49.85 42.04 29.47
CA GLU A 618 -49.96 40.63 29.09
C GLU A 618 -50.13 40.43 27.57
N VAL A 619 -49.21 39.73 26.90
CA VAL A 619 -49.53 38.92 25.70
C VAL A 619 -48.61 37.69 25.63
N LEU A 620 -49.07 36.53 26.10
CA LEU A 620 -48.35 35.25 25.94
C LEU A 620 -49.23 34.16 25.29
N LYS A 621 -49.87 34.51 24.16
CA LYS A 621 -50.69 33.59 23.35
C LYS A 621 -50.37 33.69 21.85
N GLN A 622 -49.29 33.06 21.40
CA GLN A 622 -49.15 32.51 20.03
C GLN A 622 -47.87 31.66 19.89
N ASN A 623 -47.97 30.35 20.17
CA ASN A 623 -46.94 29.35 19.83
C ASN A 623 -47.56 27.93 19.85
N LEU A 624 -48.49 27.68 18.91
CA LEU A 624 -49.50 26.61 19.04
C LEU A 624 -49.30 25.42 18.07
N HIS A 625 -48.22 25.38 17.28
CA HIS A 625 -48.00 24.35 16.25
C HIS A 625 -46.63 23.65 16.29
N ASN A 626 -45.90 23.71 17.41
CA ASN A 626 -44.77 22.81 17.69
C ASN A 626 -44.59 22.54 19.21
N ARG A 627 -45.71 22.32 19.91
CA ARG A 627 -45.72 21.76 21.28
C ARG A 627 -46.44 20.41 21.25
N VAL A 628 -45.91 19.42 21.98
CA VAL A 628 -46.66 18.20 22.30
C VAL A 628 -47.69 18.58 23.36
N SER A 629 -48.93 18.80 22.94
CA SER A 629 -50.04 19.12 23.85
C SER A 629 -50.52 17.88 24.60
N PHE A 630 -50.60 17.96 25.92
CA PHE A 630 -51.04 16.89 26.82
C PHE A 630 -52.53 16.48 26.69
N ILE A 631 -53.25 16.98 25.70
CA ILE A 631 -54.69 16.73 25.51
C ILE A 631 -54.94 16.24 24.09
N LYS A 632 -55.42 15.00 23.96
CA LYS A 632 -56.21 14.58 22.79
C LYS A 632 -57.64 15.07 22.99
N LYS A 633 -58.16 15.79 22.01
CA LYS A 633 -59.61 16.03 21.90
C LYS A 633 -60.17 14.92 21.01
N GLU A 634 -61.22 14.22 21.47
CA GLU A 634 -61.94 13.26 20.64
C GLU A 634 -62.93 13.99 19.72
N GLU A 635 -63.07 13.53 18.48
CA GLU A 635 -64.18 13.87 17.59
C GLU A 635 -64.72 12.59 16.91
N PRO A 636 -66.03 12.51 16.60
CA PRO A 636 -66.73 11.23 16.43
C PRO A 636 -66.70 10.65 15.00
N LYS A 637 -67.07 9.37 14.89
CA LYS A 637 -67.14 8.61 13.63
C LYS A 637 -68.45 8.89 12.87
N GLY A 638 -68.35 9.07 11.54
CA GLY A 638 -69.48 9.09 10.59
C GLY A 638 -69.08 8.43 9.24
N PRO A 639 -70.00 7.88 8.42
CA PRO A 639 -69.67 6.62 7.71
C PRO A 639 -69.68 6.63 6.16
N SER A 640 -68.69 5.91 5.61
CA SER A 640 -68.70 5.02 4.42
C SER A 640 -69.60 5.27 3.19
N CYS A 641 -68.96 5.36 2.01
CA CYS A 641 -69.28 4.63 0.75
C CYS A 641 -68.23 5.00 -0.34
N LYS A 642 -68.07 4.32 -1.49
CA LYS A 642 -68.04 2.88 -1.89
C LYS A 642 -67.68 2.83 -3.41
N TYR A 643 -67.38 1.64 -3.95
CA TYR A 643 -67.40 1.28 -5.40
C TYR A 643 -66.35 1.85 -6.41
N SER A 644 -65.26 1.07 -6.56
CA SER A 644 -64.99 0.17 -7.72
C SER A 644 -64.64 0.63 -9.15
N PHE A 645 -63.61 -0.04 -9.69
CA PHE A 645 -63.44 -0.57 -11.07
C PHE A 645 -63.17 0.37 -12.27
N GLY A 646 -62.45 -0.16 -13.27
CA GLY A 646 -62.24 0.45 -14.58
C GLY A 646 -60.85 0.13 -15.19
N LEU A 647 -60.80 -0.49 -16.38
CA LEU A 647 -59.56 -0.94 -17.03
C LEU A 647 -59.51 -0.50 -18.51
N ARG A 648 -58.28 -0.35 -19.02
CA ARG A 648 -57.81 -0.50 -20.42
C ARG A 648 -57.94 0.62 -21.47
N HIS A 649 -56.77 0.84 -22.09
CA HIS A 649 -56.46 0.88 -23.53
C HIS A 649 -56.39 2.18 -24.36
N SER A 650 -55.21 2.33 -25.00
CA SER A 650 -54.93 2.83 -26.37
C SER A 650 -55.39 4.24 -26.76
N SER A 651 -54.56 5.13 -27.32
CA SER A 651 -53.62 4.91 -28.44
C SER A 651 -52.78 6.19 -28.72
N ILE A 652 -51.83 6.11 -29.66
CA ILE A 652 -51.04 7.24 -30.19
C ILE A 652 -51.07 7.11 -31.73
N PRO A 653 -51.11 8.21 -32.51
CA PRO A 653 -49.89 8.58 -33.25
C PRO A 653 -49.68 10.09 -33.52
N ASN A 654 -48.42 10.52 -33.32
CA ASN A 654 -47.61 11.48 -34.09
C ASN A 654 -48.29 12.56 -34.97
N ARG A 655 -47.89 13.83 -34.75
CA ARG A 655 -46.93 14.52 -35.65
C ARG A 655 -46.25 15.74 -35.00
N THR A 656 -45.26 16.28 -35.71
CA THR A 656 -44.24 17.26 -35.26
C THR A 656 -44.30 18.56 -36.05
N ILE A 657 -43.90 19.70 -35.45
CA ILE A 657 -42.94 20.72 -35.93
C ILE A 657 -42.88 21.89 -34.91
N SER A 658 -42.09 22.93 -35.16
CA SER A 658 -41.38 23.78 -34.20
C SER A 658 -41.92 25.22 -33.97
N GLU A 659 -41.34 25.86 -32.95
CA GLU A 659 -40.89 27.28 -32.91
C GLU A 659 -41.79 28.45 -32.48
N GLU A 660 -41.06 29.49 -32.06
CA GLU A 660 -41.36 30.91 -31.74
C GLU A 660 -42.40 31.33 -30.66
N GLU A 661 -41.84 31.74 -29.52
CA GLU A 661 -41.86 33.12 -28.95
C GLU A 661 -43.06 34.09 -29.12
N ARG A 662 -43.23 34.88 -28.02
CA ARG A 662 -43.79 36.25 -27.94
C ARG A 662 -45.29 36.47 -28.18
N ASP A 663 -45.92 37.49 -27.60
CA ASP A 663 -45.76 38.09 -26.25
C ASP A 663 -46.92 39.08 -25.97
N THR A 664 -47.59 38.97 -24.82
CA THR A 664 -48.43 40.05 -24.23
C THR A 664 -49.57 40.57 -25.15
N LYS A 665 -50.37 41.62 -24.85
CA LYS A 665 -50.40 42.72 -23.85
C LYS A 665 -51.88 43.10 -23.62
N LEU A 666 -52.32 43.98 -22.71
CA LEU A 666 -52.23 45.45 -22.69
C LEU A 666 -53.40 45.94 -21.77
N ASP A 667 -53.43 47.04 -21.01
CA ASP A 667 -52.42 47.94 -20.38
C ASP A 667 -52.96 48.26 -18.94
N THR A 668 -52.82 49.37 -18.18
CA THR A 668 -52.22 50.74 -18.20
C THR A 668 -52.02 51.13 -16.70
N VAL A 669 -51.34 52.15 -16.18
CA VAL A 669 -50.62 53.39 -16.62
C VAL A 669 -49.35 53.42 -15.70
N SER A 670 -48.11 53.71 -16.14
CA SER A 670 -47.49 55.00 -16.49
C SER A 670 -47.64 56.13 -15.43
N HIS A 671 -46.70 57.06 -15.18
CA HIS A 671 -45.21 57.14 -15.31
C HIS A 671 -44.74 58.52 -14.73
N TYR A 672 -43.43 58.74 -14.51
CA TYR A 672 -42.78 60.07 -14.22
C TYR A 672 -43.13 60.78 -12.87
N MET A 673 -42.38 61.77 -12.35
CA MET A 673 -40.91 61.89 -12.16
C MET A 673 -40.56 62.97 -11.09
N GLU A 674 -39.30 62.98 -10.64
CA GLU A 674 -38.56 64.11 -10.03
C GLU A 674 -38.92 64.64 -8.62
N ARG A 675 -38.31 65.78 -8.23
CA ARG A 675 -37.71 66.03 -6.91
C ARG A 675 -38.14 67.33 -6.22
N GLU A 676 -37.91 67.35 -4.90
CA GLU A 676 -37.74 68.52 -4.00
C GLU A 676 -38.97 69.48 -3.88
N GLY A 677 -39.46 69.84 -2.69
CA GLY A 677 -39.15 69.36 -1.33
C GLY A 677 -39.44 70.43 -0.27
N GLN A 678 -40.28 70.13 0.72
CA GLN A 678 -40.41 70.94 1.95
C GLN A 678 -41.05 70.14 3.10
N GLU A 679 -40.76 70.55 4.34
CA GLU A 679 -41.14 69.84 5.56
C GLU A 679 -42.56 70.20 6.06
N LEU A 680 -43.27 69.26 6.70
CA LEU A 680 -43.57 69.31 8.15
C LEU A 680 -44.64 68.30 8.65
N ARG A 681 -44.53 67.97 9.95
CA ARG A 681 -45.58 67.46 10.88
C ARG A 681 -46.20 66.06 10.69
N LYS A 682 -45.52 65.12 11.34
CA LYS A 682 -46.02 64.24 12.44
C LYS A 682 -47.28 63.36 12.22
N ARG A 683 -47.00 62.06 12.09
CA ARG A 683 -47.58 60.91 12.84
C ARG A 683 -49.11 60.76 12.94
N LEU A 684 -49.59 59.65 12.37
CA LEU A 684 -50.39 58.68 13.15
C LEU A 684 -49.68 57.31 13.12
N GLY A 685 -49.72 56.55 14.22
CA GLY A 685 -48.86 55.38 14.40
C GLY A 685 -49.44 54.08 13.83
N ARG A 686 -48.58 53.24 13.23
CA ARG A 686 -48.88 51.85 12.87
C ARG A 686 -47.95 50.94 13.69
N LYS A 687 -48.52 49.97 14.43
CA LYS A 687 -47.72 49.00 15.20
C LYS A 687 -46.87 48.15 14.25
N VAL A 688 -45.56 48.09 14.48
CA VAL A 688 -44.67 47.13 13.81
C VAL A 688 -44.67 45.86 14.64
N ASN A 689 -45.26 44.78 14.12
CA ASN A 689 -45.16 43.46 14.74
C ASN A 689 -43.76 42.89 14.46
N GLN A 690 -42.93 42.84 15.50
CA GLN A 690 -41.55 42.38 15.41
C GLN A 690 -41.49 40.84 15.42
N TYR A 691 -41.67 40.22 14.25
CA TYR A 691 -41.43 38.79 14.08
C TYR A 691 -39.95 38.47 14.29
N GLN A 692 -39.66 37.58 15.24
CA GLN A 692 -38.29 37.14 15.53
C GLN A 692 -37.87 36.07 14.51
N LEU A 693 -37.07 36.47 13.52
CA LEU A 693 -36.58 35.60 12.45
C LEU A 693 -35.73 34.45 13.01
N HIS A 694 -35.85 33.26 12.44
CA HIS A 694 -35.36 32.02 13.05
C HIS A 694 -34.54 31.18 12.06
N LEU A 695 -33.44 30.60 12.55
CA LEU A 695 -32.42 29.92 11.75
C LEU A 695 -32.91 28.53 11.30
N TYR A 696 -32.84 28.22 10.00
CA TYR A 696 -33.29 26.93 9.48
C TYR A 696 -32.19 25.87 9.61
N THR A 697 -32.37 24.95 10.57
CA THR A 697 -31.36 23.93 10.94
C THR A 697 -31.80 22.49 10.70
N GLU A 698 -32.99 22.23 10.12
CA GLU A 698 -33.51 20.86 10.06
C GLU A 698 -32.71 19.93 9.13
N ALA A 699 -32.16 18.86 9.70
CA ALA A 699 -31.38 17.90 8.93
C ALA A 699 -32.22 17.08 7.93
N GLN A 700 -31.74 16.98 6.70
CA GLN A 700 -32.33 16.17 5.64
C GLN A 700 -32.17 14.68 5.97
N ARG A 701 -33.29 14.02 6.30
CA ARG A 701 -33.35 12.56 6.48
C ARG A 701 -33.30 11.89 5.09
N LYS A 702 -32.37 10.95 4.88
CA LYS A 702 -32.38 10.03 3.73
C LYS A 702 -32.95 8.69 4.15
N LYS A 703 -33.86 8.13 3.34
CA LYS A 703 -34.29 6.73 3.44
C LYS A 703 -33.17 5.80 2.95
N TYR A 704 -33.15 4.57 3.43
CA TYR A 704 -32.27 3.50 2.96
C TYR A 704 -32.63 3.08 1.52
N GLU A 705 -31.63 2.93 0.64
CA GLU A 705 -31.83 2.48 -0.74
C GLU A 705 -31.69 0.95 -0.79
N ARG A 706 -32.81 0.22 -0.95
CA ARG A 706 -32.82 -1.26 -0.95
C ARG A 706 -32.10 -1.91 -2.15
N ASN A 707 -31.92 -1.18 -3.26
CA ASN A 707 -31.31 -1.72 -4.48
C ASN A 707 -29.79 -1.88 -4.31
N LYS A 708 -29.31 -3.13 -4.24
CA LYS A 708 -27.90 -3.52 -4.10
C LYS A 708 -27.00 -2.97 -5.23
N VAL A 709 -27.54 -2.71 -6.43
CA VAL A 709 -26.80 -2.03 -7.53
C VAL A 709 -26.67 -0.54 -7.27
N GLN A 710 -27.76 0.13 -6.88
CA GLN A 710 -27.78 1.56 -6.59
C GLN A 710 -26.89 1.91 -5.39
N GLN A 711 -26.87 1.06 -4.35
CA GLN A 711 -25.91 1.15 -3.25
C GLN A 711 -24.47 1.11 -3.77
N LYS A 712 -24.09 0.10 -4.57
CA LYS A 712 -22.72 0.01 -5.14
C LYS A 712 -22.36 1.23 -5.99
N ILE A 713 -23.29 1.75 -6.79
CA ILE A 713 -23.09 2.99 -7.57
C ILE A 713 -22.88 4.20 -6.65
N GLN A 714 -23.68 4.35 -5.60
CA GLN A 714 -23.57 5.47 -4.65
C GLN A 714 -22.32 5.34 -3.76
N GLU A 715 -21.86 4.13 -3.45
CA GLU A 715 -20.58 3.89 -2.77
C GLU A 715 -19.39 4.18 -3.68
N PHE A 716 -19.41 3.70 -4.94
CA PHE A 716 -18.38 4.00 -5.93
C PHE A 716 -18.30 5.51 -6.22
N LYS A 717 -19.44 6.18 -6.41
CA LYS A 717 -19.50 7.65 -6.54
C LYS A 717 -18.88 8.36 -5.34
N ARG A 718 -19.21 7.93 -4.11
CA ARG A 718 -18.63 8.49 -2.87
C ARG A 718 -17.13 8.21 -2.75
N PHE A 719 -16.66 7.05 -3.23
CA PHE A 719 -15.23 6.74 -3.33
C PHE A 719 -14.54 7.70 -4.30
N VAL A 720 -15.03 7.84 -5.54
CA VAL A 720 -14.47 8.76 -6.55
C VAL A 720 -14.51 10.21 -6.07
N GLU A 721 -15.61 10.69 -5.49
CA GLU A 721 -15.73 12.07 -4.98
C GLU A 721 -14.71 12.39 -3.88
N ASN A 722 -14.43 11.45 -2.97
CA ASN A 722 -13.43 11.64 -1.90
C ASN A 722 -11.99 11.42 -2.40
N TYR A 723 -11.76 10.40 -3.23
CA TYR A 723 -10.42 9.97 -3.62
C TYR A 723 -9.94 10.53 -4.97
N ARG A 724 -10.72 11.39 -5.67
CA ARG A 724 -10.37 12.00 -6.98
C ARG A 724 -8.90 12.44 -7.10
N ARG A 725 -8.37 13.13 -6.09
CA ARG A 725 -6.98 13.61 -6.00
C ARG A 725 -5.97 12.45 -6.10
N HIS A 726 -6.21 11.40 -5.31
CA HIS A 726 -5.40 10.18 -5.27
C HIS A 726 -5.48 9.41 -6.59
N ILE A 727 -6.67 9.28 -7.17
CA ILE A 727 -6.89 8.59 -8.45
C ILE A 727 -6.08 9.29 -9.56
N VAL A 728 -6.18 10.61 -9.68
CA VAL A 728 -5.43 11.38 -10.69
C VAL A 728 -3.92 11.24 -10.49
N CYS A 729 -3.41 11.37 -9.26
CA CYS A 729 -1.97 11.22 -8.99
C CYS A 729 -1.44 9.80 -9.29
N VAL A 730 -2.19 8.77 -8.89
CA VAL A 730 -1.83 7.36 -9.15
C VAL A 730 -1.89 7.06 -10.65
N VAL A 731 -2.91 7.52 -11.37
CA VAL A 731 -3.03 7.35 -12.83
C VAL A 731 -1.89 8.06 -13.55
N LEU A 732 -1.56 9.31 -13.19
CA LEU A 732 -0.45 10.05 -13.80
C LEU A 732 0.90 9.36 -13.59
N PHE A 733 1.20 8.94 -12.35
CA PHE A 733 2.44 8.23 -12.04
C PHE A 733 2.52 6.86 -12.75
N SER A 734 1.39 6.14 -12.83
CA SER A 734 1.28 4.88 -13.57
C SER A 734 1.47 5.08 -15.06
N ALA A 735 0.92 6.16 -15.64
CA ALA A 735 1.04 6.49 -17.06
C ALA A 735 2.48 6.86 -17.44
N ILE A 736 3.20 7.63 -16.60
CA ILE A 736 4.63 7.91 -16.82
C ILE A 736 5.44 6.61 -16.73
N THR A 737 5.15 5.75 -15.74
CA THR A 737 5.80 4.44 -15.58
C THR A 737 5.57 3.54 -16.79
N ALA A 738 4.33 3.44 -17.28
CA ALA A 738 3.99 2.68 -18.48
C ALA A 738 4.63 3.30 -19.74
N GLY A 739 4.69 4.63 -19.82
CA GLY A 739 5.34 5.35 -20.91
C GLY A 739 6.83 5.00 -21.04
N VAL A 740 7.60 5.03 -19.93
CA VAL A 740 9.02 4.65 -19.98
C VAL A 740 9.24 3.15 -20.22
N PHE A 741 8.29 2.28 -19.84
CA PHE A 741 8.30 0.88 -20.24
C PHE A 741 8.11 0.73 -21.75
N VAL A 742 7.05 1.32 -22.30
CA VAL A 742 6.66 1.22 -23.71
C VAL A 742 7.68 1.87 -24.63
N GLU A 743 8.29 2.99 -24.24
CA GLU A 743 9.36 3.65 -24.99
C GLU A 743 10.60 2.76 -25.14
N ARG A 744 11.03 2.10 -24.05
CA ARG A 744 12.11 1.09 -24.11
C ARG A 744 11.68 -0.17 -24.87
N ALA A 745 10.46 -0.65 -24.69
CA ALA A 745 9.96 -1.83 -25.40
C ALA A 745 9.90 -1.58 -26.91
N TYR A 746 9.38 -0.44 -27.35
CA TYR A 746 9.38 0.01 -28.74
C TYR A 746 10.80 0.13 -29.30
N TYR A 747 11.73 0.72 -28.53
CA TYR A 747 13.14 0.78 -28.91
C TYR A 747 13.69 -0.62 -29.22
N TYR A 748 13.55 -1.60 -28.31
CA TYR A 748 14.13 -2.92 -28.52
C TYR A 748 13.34 -3.83 -29.49
N ALA A 749 12.05 -3.56 -29.71
CA ALA A 749 11.22 -4.35 -30.63
C ALA A 749 11.27 -3.85 -32.10
N PHE A 750 11.43 -2.55 -32.33
CA PHE A 750 11.25 -1.95 -33.67
C PHE A 750 12.34 -0.96 -34.08
N ALA A 751 12.87 -0.15 -33.14
CA ALA A 751 13.81 0.93 -33.45
C ALA A 751 15.27 0.66 -33.04
N SER A 752 15.60 -0.60 -32.73
CA SER A 752 16.95 -1.00 -32.34
C SER A 752 17.83 -1.05 -33.59
N PRO A 753 19.07 -0.52 -33.56
CA PRO A 753 20.02 -0.73 -34.63
C PRO A 753 20.36 -2.21 -34.84
N SER A 754 21.05 -2.52 -35.94
CA SER A 754 21.49 -3.85 -36.42
C SER A 754 22.42 -4.66 -35.49
N THR A 755 22.47 -4.31 -34.21
CA THR A 755 23.10 -5.00 -33.07
C THR A 755 22.74 -6.48 -32.87
N GLY A 756 21.74 -7.04 -33.57
CA GLY A 756 21.35 -8.45 -33.45
C GLY A 756 20.70 -8.89 -32.12
N ILE A 757 20.75 -8.09 -31.05
CA ILE A 757 20.30 -8.50 -29.70
C ILE A 757 18.81 -8.91 -29.62
N ALA A 758 17.97 -8.36 -30.49
CA ALA A 758 16.57 -8.74 -30.62
C ALA A 758 16.37 -10.12 -31.27
N GLN A 759 17.34 -10.59 -32.08
CA GLN A 759 17.31 -11.92 -32.70
C GLN A 759 17.72 -13.01 -31.71
N THR A 760 18.57 -12.71 -30.73
CA THR A 760 18.97 -13.68 -29.69
C THR A 760 18.00 -13.72 -28.52
N THR A 761 17.56 -12.57 -27.98
CA THR A 761 16.70 -12.52 -26.78
C THR A 761 15.62 -11.43 -26.84
N PHE A 762 14.70 -11.54 -27.81
CA PHE A 762 13.59 -10.60 -28.00
C PHE A 762 12.80 -10.30 -26.70
N VAL A 763 12.24 -11.33 -26.06
CA VAL A 763 11.40 -11.17 -24.87
C VAL A 763 12.23 -10.75 -23.65
N GLY A 764 13.40 -11.36 -23.47
CA GLY A 764 14.28 -11.10 -22.33
C GLY A 764 14.83 -9.68 -22.32
N ILE A 765 15.21 -9.13 -23.48
CA ILE A 765 15.72 -7.75 -23.59
C ILE A 765 14.60 -6.71 -23.41
N ILE A 766 13.42 -6.94 -24.00
CA ILE A 766 12.27 -6.03 -23.87
C ILE A 766 11.82 -5.94 -22.41
N ILE A 767 11.63 -7.08 -21.74
CA ILE A 767 11.19 -7.10 -20.33
C ILE A 767 12.27 -6.47 -19.44
N SER A 768 13.54 -6.87 -19.57
CA SER A 768 14.61 -6.38 -18.69
C SER A 768 14.87 -4.87 -18.84
N ARG A 769 14.83 -4.34 -20.07
CA ARG A 769 15.11 -2.92 -20.36
C ARG A 769 13.90 -2.01 -20.13
N GLY A 770 12.68 -2.49 -20.39
CA GLY A 770 11.45 -1.77 -20.01
C GLY A 770 11.31 -1.63 -18.50
N SER A 771 11.47 -2.74 -17.77
CA SER A 771 11.44 -2.72 -16.30
C SER A 771 12.58 -1.92 -15.68
N ALA A 772 13.81 -1.96 -16.24
CA ALA A 772 14.92 -1.12 -15.78
C ALA A 772 14.60 0.39 -15.82
N ALA A 773 13.87 0.86 -16.84
CA ALA A 773 13.43 2.25 -16.93
C ALA A 773 12.34 2.57 -15.90
N CYS A 774 11.35 1.69 -15.71
CA CYS A 774 10.38 1.81 -14.62
C CYS A 774 11.07 1.92 -13.25
N ILE A 775 11.98 1.00 -12.94
CA ILE A 775 12.75 0.96 -11.69
C ILE A 775 13.53 2.26 -11.49
N SER A 776 14.20 2.74 -12.54
CA SER A 776 14.99 3.98 -12.49
C SER A 776 14.14 5.20 -12.15
N PHE A 777 12.97 5.34 -12.78
CA PHE A 777 11.99 6.39 -12.46
C PHE A 777 11.43 6.21 -11.04
N ILE A 778 10.93 5.01 -10.71
CA ILE A 778 10.24 4.73 -9.45
C ILE A 778 11.16 4.92 -8.23
N TYR A 779 12.35 4.32 -8.21
CA TYR A 779 13.29 4.49 -7.10
C TYR A 779 13.87 5.90 -7.01
N SER A 780 13.89 6.68 -8.09
CA SER A 780 14.28 8.09 -7.98
C SER A 780 13.17 8.92 -7.33
N TYR A 781 11.95 8.83 -7.84
CA TYR A 781 10.84 9.70 -7.44
C TYR A 781 10.20 9.31 -6.10
N ILE A 782 10.44 8.09 -5.59
CA ILE A 782 10.01 7.69 -4.23
C ILE A 782 10.63 8.56 -3.12
N LEU A 783 11.77 9.22 -3.36
CA LEU A 783 12.38 10.15 -2.41
C LEU A 783 11.48 11.38 -2.14
N LEU A 784 10.77 11.87 -3.15
CA LEU A 784 9.90 13.04 -3.04
C LEU A 784 8.76 12.80 -2.04
N THR A 785 8.27 11.57 -1.93
CA THR A 785 7.20 11.20 -0.98
C THR A 785 7.66 11.27 0.50
N MET A 786 8.95 11.45 0.75
CA MET A 786 9.57 11.53 2.08
C MET A 786 10.25 12.89 2.35
N CYS A 787 10.00 13.89 1.50
CA CYS A 787 10.44 15.27 1.69
C CYS A 787 9.46 16.02 2.60
N ARG A 788 9.64 15.90 3.93
CA ARG A 788 8.62 16.22 4.94
C ARG A 788 8.36 17.72 5.13
N ASN A 789 9.33 18.57 4.85
CA ASN A 789 9.22 20.02 4.96
C ASN A 789 8.61 20.58 3.67
N LEU A 790 9.07 20.10 2.50
CA LEU A 790 8.47 20.42 1.21
C LEU A 790 6.99 20.03 1.17
N ILE A 791 6.65 18.81 1.63
CA ILE A 791 5.25 18.35 1.75
C ILE A 791 4.44 19.23 2.72
N THR A 792 5.03 19.70 3.83
CA THR A 792 4.35 20.64 4.75
C THR A 792 4.05 21.98 4.05
N VAL A 793 5.01 22.59 3.36
CA VAL A 793 4.79 23.86 2.65
C VAL A 793 3.75 23.70 1.54
N LEU A 794 3.85 22.65 0.71
CA LEU A 794 2.93 22.46 -0.42
C LEU A 794 1.50 22.10 0.01
N ARG A 795 1.30 21.54 1.22
CA ARG A 795 -0.02 21.21 1.81
C ARG A 795 -0.91 22.45 2.01
N GLU A 796 -0.32 23.60 2.27
CA GLU A 796 -1.04 24.86 2.51
C GLU A 796 -1.33 25.61 1.20
N THR A 797 -0.53 25.37 0.15
CA THR A 797 -0.76 25.95 -1.19
C THR A 797 -1.98 25.34 -1.92
N PHE A 798 -2.45 26.06 -2.94
CA PHE A 798 -3.49 25.61 -3.88
C PHE A 798 -3.26 24.22 -4.51
N LEU A 799 -2.02 23.72 -4.53
CA LEU A 799 -1.67 22.41 -5.07
C LEU A 799 -2.36 21.27 -4.29
N ASN A 800 -2.68 21.47 -3.00
CA ASN A 800 -3.42 20.50 -2.19
C ASN A 800 -4.83 20.20 -2.77
N HIS A 801 -5.44 21.13 -3.53
CA HIS A 801 -6.70 20.86 -4.22
C HIS A 801 -6.59 19.75 -5.29
N TYR A 802 -5.38 19.49 -5.79
CA TYR A 802 -5.08 18.51 -6.84
C TYR A 802 -4.31 17.30 -6.29
N ILE A 803 -3.27 17.54 -5.49
CA ILE A 803 -2.35 16.53 -4.95
C ILE A 803 -2.69 16.27 -3.47
N PRO A 804 -2.96 15.02 -3.04
CA PRO A 804 -3.32 14.72 -1.66
C PRO A 804 -2.06 14.55 -0.79
N PHE A 805 -1.43 15.66 -0.41
CA PHE A 805 -0.16 15.66 0.35
C PHE A 805 -0.24 14.88 1.67
N ASP A 806 -1.39 14.90 2.35
CA ASP A 806 -1.64 14.13 3.58
C ASP A 806 -1.45 12.61 3.39
N ALA A 807 -1.63 12.09 2.16
CA ALA A 807 -1.50 10.67 1.82
C ALA A 807 -0.10 10.26 1.32
N ALA A 808 0.89 11.15 1.32
CA ALA A 808 2.22 10.89 0.74
C ALA A 808 2.92 9.64 1.32
N VAL A 809 2.71 9.33 2.60
CA VAL A 809 3.31 8.16 3.27
C VAL A 809 2.60 6.84 2.92
N ASP A 810 1.35 6.88 2.46
CA ASP A 810 0.65 5.72 1.92
C ASP A 810 0.94 5.56 0.43
N PHE A 811 1.04 6.66 -0.32
CA PHE A 811 1.53 6.66 -1.70
C PHE A 811 2.96 6.11 -1.80
N HIS A 812 3.85 6.46 -0.86
CA HIS A 812 5.19 5.84 -0.73
C HIS A 812 5.15 4.31 -0.74
N ARG A 813 4.22 3.70 0.01
CA ARG A 813 4.09 2.23 0.06
C ARG A 813 3.56 1.66 -1.25
N TRP A 814 2.61 2.36 -1.89
CA TRP A 814 2.10 1.96 -3.21
C TRP A 814 3.21 2.02 -4.28
N VAL A 815 4.00 3.11 -4.30
CA VAL A 815 5.17 3.29 -5.17
C VAL A 815 6.23 2.21 -4.91
N ALA A 816 6.50 1.86 -3.65
CA ALA A 816 7.40 0.76 -3.29
C ALA A 816 6.90 -0.61 -3.80
N MET A 817 5.60 -0.91 -3.66
CA MET A 817 5.04 -2.16 -4.20
C MET A 817 5.16 -2.25 -5.73
N ALA A 818 4.95 -1.14 -6.44
CA ALA A 818 5.20 -1.07 -7.89
C ALA A 818 6.69 -1.30 -8.21
N ALA A 819 7.60 -0.70 -7.45
CA ALA A 819 9.05 -0.88 -7.60
C ALA A 819 9.47 -2.34 -7.45
N LEU A 820 8.93 -3.05 -6.45
CA LEU A 820 9.21 -4.47 -6.22
C LEU A 820 8.75 -5.34 -7.39
N ILE A 821 7.55 -5.10 -7.92
CA ILE A 821 7.00 -5.85 -9.07
C ILE A 821 7.91 -5.67 -10.30
N PHE A 822 8.29 -4.44 -10.64
CA PHE A 822 9.21 -4.22 -11.76
C PHE A 822 10.61 -4.79 -11.49
N SER A 823 11.12 -4.75 -10.26
CA SER A 823 12.40 -5.35 -9.90
C SER A 823 12.42 -6.86 -10.11
N VAL A 824 11.33 -7.57 -9.75
CA VAL A 824 11.19 -9.01 -10.03
C VAL A 824 11.12 -9.28 -11.54
N LEU A 825 10.38 -8.47 -12.31
CA LEU A 825 10.33 -8.60 -13.77
C LEU A 825 11.69 -8.35 -14.43
N HIS A 826 12.45 -7.37 -13.93
CA HIS A 826 13.80 -7.05 -14.38
C HIS A 826 14.77 -8.22 -14.16
N THR A 827 14.77 -8.78 -12.95
CA THR A 827 15.54 -10.00 -12.64
C THR A 827 15.12 -11.17 -13.52
N ALA A 828 13.82 -11.42 -13.70
CA ALA A 828 13.34 -12.50 -14.55
C ALA A 828 13.79 -12.35 -16.02
N GLY A 829 13.69 -11.14 -16.58
CA GLY A 829 14.20 -10.84 -17.92
C GLY A 829 15.71 -11.05 -18.03
N HIS A 830 16.49 -10.67 -17.01
CA HIS A 830 17.94 -10.93 -16.99
C HIS A 830 18.30 -12.41 -16.77
N VAL A 831 17.53 -13.19 -16.01
CA VAL A 831 17.72 -14.64 -15.89
C VAL A 831 17.54 -15.32 -17.25
N VAL A 832 16.53 -14.92 -18.03
CA VAL A 832 16.32 -15.41 -19.41
C VAL A 832 17.48 -14.99 -20.33
N ASN A 833 17.91 -13.72 -20.25
CA ASN A 833 19.07 -13.24 -21.02
C ASN A 833 20.35 -14.03 -20.69
N ILE A 834 20.64 -14.30 -19.41
CA ILE A 834 21.84 -15.02 -18.97
C ILE A 834 21.82 -16.49 -19.41
N TYR A 835 20.65 -17.14 -19.40
CA TYR A 835 20.51 -18.47 -20.00
C TYR A 835 20.85 -18.43 -21.50
N ILE A 836 20.24 -17.51 -22.25
CA ILE A 836 20.47 -17.36 -23.69
C ILE A 836 21.93 -17.06 -24.00
N PHE A 837 22.58 -16.15 -23.26
CA PHE A 837 24.00 -15.86 -23.43
C PHE A 837 24.92 -17.05 -23.06
N SER A 838 24.45 -17.98 -22.23
CA SER A 838 25.17 -19.23 -21.92
C SER A 838 25.01 -20.33 -23.00
N VAL A 839 24.09 -20.16 -23.96
CA VAL A 839 23.87 -21.05 -25.13
C VAL A 839 24.13 -20.37 -26.48
N THR A 840 24.60 -19.12 -26.47
CA THR A 840 24.96 -18.33 -27.65
C THR A 840 26.46 -18.49 -27.92
N PRO A 841 26.93 -18.78 -29.14
CA PRO A 841 28.36 -18.97 -29.42
C PRO A 841 29.18 -17.68 -29.22
N LEU A 842 30.49 -17.84 -28.99
CA LEU A 842 31.41 -16.71 -28.74
C LEU A 842 31.37 -15.65 -29.85
N SER A 843 31.32 -16.06 -31.12
CA SER A 843 31.20 -15.16 -32.28
C SER A 843 30.04 -14.17 -32.16
N VAL A 844 28.84 -14.67 -31.83
CA VAL A 844 27.64 -13.85 -31.63
C VAL A 844 27.73 -13.04 -30.34
N LEU A 845 28.31 -13.58 -29.26
CA LEU A 845 28.54 -12.81 -28.05
C LEU A 845 29.50 -11.62 -28.27
N SER A 846 30.54 -11.80 -29.09
CA SER A 846 31.47 -10.72 -29.49
C SER A 846 30.80 -9.67 -30.37
N CYS A 847 29.85 -10.05 -31.24
CA CYS A 847 29.01 -9.07 -31.95
C CYS A 847 28.07 -8.29 -31.02
N LEU A 848 27.52 -8.94 -29.97
CA LEU A 848 26.63 -8.30 -28.99
C LEU A 848 27.38 -7.42 -27.98
N PHE A 849 28.60 -7.81 -27.59
CA PHE A 849 29.36 -7.26 -26.47
C PHE A 849 30.86 -7.13 -26.82
N SER A 850 31.16 -6.44 -27.92
CA SER A 850 32.53 -6.29 -28.46
C SER A 850 33.55 -5.59 -27.54
N SER A 851 33.09 -4.96 -26.45
CA SER A 851 33.95 -4.43 -25.37
C SER A 851 34.22 -5.42 -24.23
N VAL A 852 33.71 -6.65 -24.33
CA VAL A 852 33.73 -7.69 -23.30
C VAL A 852 34.25 -9.02 -23.86
N PHE A 853 33.92 -9.35 -25.11
CA PHE A 853 34.39 -10.54 -25.80
C PHE A 853 35.03 -10.21 -27.14
N MET A 854 36.05 -11.00 -27.48
CA MET A 854 36.68 -11.09 -28.79
C MET A 854 36.52 -12.52 -29.26
N ASP A 855 36.23 -12.74 -30.54
CA ASP A 855 36.15 -14.09 -31.10
C ASP A 855 37.56 -14.58 -31.47
N ASP A 856 38.07 -15.53 -30.69
CA ASP A 856 39.39 -16.14 -30.82
C ASP A 856 39.34 -17.52 -31.51
N GLY A 857 38.17 -17.94 -31.99
CA GLY A 857 37.94 -19.26 -32.58
C GLY A 857 37.75 -20.39 -31.54
N SER A 858 37.77 -20.10 -30.23
CA SER A 858 37.48 -21.10 -29.19
C SER A 858 36.02 -21.55 -29.16
N GLN A 859 35.11 -20.79 -29.81
CA GLN A 859 33.64 -20.96 -29.89
C GLN A 859 32.86 -20.92 -28.56
N LEU A 860 33.48 -21.27 -27.44
CA LEU A 860 32.82 -21.55 -26.16
C LEU A 860 32.40 -20.25 -25.43
N PRO A 861 31.12 -20.10 -25.04
CA PRO A 861 30.67 -18.94 -24.29
C PRO A 861 30.93 -19.02 -22.78
N GLN A 862 30.94 -17.86 -22.14
CA GLN A 862 31.00 -17.76 -20.68
C GLN A 862 29.74 -18.34 -20.02
N LYS A 863 29.97 -19.20 -19.02
CA LYS A 863 28.92 -19.92 -18.29
C LYS A 863 28.09 -18.96 -17.39
N TYR A 864 26.84 -19.32 -17.12
CA TYR A 864 25.88 -18.55 -16.30
C TYR A 864 26.44 -17.95 -14.98
N TYR A 865 27.34 -18.65 -14.27
CA TYR A 865 27.92 -18.15 -13.02
C TYR A 865 28.89 -16.97 -13.22
N TRP A 866 29.55 -16.90 -14.38
CA TRP A 866 30.37 -15.76 -14.78
C TRP A 866 29.47 -14.52 -14.92
N TRP A 867 28.36 -14.66 -15.64
CA TRP A 867 27.36 -13.62 -15.80
C TRP A 867 26.78 -13.15 -14.46
N PHE A 868 26.43 -14.05 -13.54
CA PHE A 868 25.85 -13.68 -12.24
C PHE A 868 26.83 -13.09 -11.22
N PHE A 869 28.10 -13.53 -11.19
CA PHE A 869 29.01 -13.22 -10.07
C PHE A 869 30.34 -12.58 -10.48
N GLN A 870 30.77 -12.71 -11.75
CA GLN A 870 32.02 -12.15 -12.25
C GLN A 870 31.80 -10.87 -13.10
N THR A 871 30.56 -10.57 -13.52
CA THR A 871 30.22 -9.27 -14.11
C THR A 871 29.74 -8.26 -13.06
N ILE A 872 30.04 -6.98 -13.28
CA ILE A 872 29.57 -5.90 -12.39
C ILE A 872 28.02 -5.83 -12.33
N PRO A 873 27.26 -5.89 -13.44
CA PRO A 873 25.80 -5.86 -13.38
C PRO A 873 25.21 -7.09 -12.68
N GLY A 874 25.78 -8.28 -12.87
CA GLY A 874 25.35 -9.50 -12.20
C GLY A 874 25.52 -9.40 -10.68
N MET A 875 26.75 -9.18 -10.22
CA MET A 875 27.08 -9.19 -8.80
C MET A 875 26.35 -8.08 -8.03
N THR A 876 26.25 -6.88 -8.60
CA THR A 876 25.44 -5.80 -8.02
C THR A 876 23.94 -6.12 -8.02
N GLY A 877 23.43 -6.79 -9.06
CA GLY A 877 22.03 -7.25 -9.12
C GLY A 877 21.69 -8.25 -8.02
N VAL A 878 22.59 -9.21 -7.74
CA VAL A 878 22.42 -10.17 -6.64
C VAL A 878 22.44 -9.46 -5.28
N LEU A 879 23.38 -8.54 -5.07
CA LEU A 879 23.45 -7.74 -3.83
C LEU A 879 22.20 -6.85 -3.64
N LEU A 880 21.68 -6.26 -4.72
CA LEU A 880 20.43 -5.50 -4.72
C LEU A 880 19.22 -6.37 -4.33
N LEU A 881 19.13 -7.61 -4.85
CA LEU A 881 18.07 -8.55 -4.46
C LEU A 881 18.11 -8.90 -2.97
N VAL A 882 19.30 -9.10 -2.39
CA VAL A 882 19.47 -9.34 -0.94
C VAL A 882 19.03 -8.11 -0.14
N VAL A 883 19.47 -6.91 -0.52
CA VAL A 883 19.08 -5.65 0.13
C VAL A 883 17.56 -5.42 0.05
N LEU A 884 16.96 -5.64 -1.12
CA LEU A 884 15.52 -5.52 -1.32
C LEU A 884 14.73 -6.53 -0.47
N ALA A 885 15.15 -7.80 -0.43
CA ALA A 885 14.49 -8.82 0.40
C ALA A 885 14.48 -8.41 1.89
N VAL A 886 15.64 -7.98 2.42
CA VAL A 886 15.76 -7.49 3.81
C VAL A 886 14.89 -6.25 4.04
N MET A 887 14.97 -5.24 3.17
CA MET A 887 14.21 -4.00 3.30
C MET A 887 12.69 -4.23 3.29
N TYR A 888 12.17 -5.02 2.34
CA TYR A 888 10.73 -5.18 2.16
C TYR A 888 10.12 -6.08 3.24
N VAL A 889 10.78 -7.16 3.64
CA VAL A 889 10.28 -8.06 4.71
C VAL A 889 10.10 -7.29 6.03
N PHE A 890 11.13 -6.57 6.47
CA PHE A 890 11.07 -5.80 7.72
C PHE A 890 10.17 -4.55 7.63
N ALA A 891 9.93 -4.02 6.41
CA ALA A 891 8.96 -2.94 6.18
C ALA A 891 7.49 -3.40 6.09
N THR A 892 7.21 -4.71 6.02
CA THR A 892 5.83 -5.21 6.10
C THR A 892 5.13 -4.76 7.38
N HIS A 893 3.80 -4.58 7.32
CA HIS A 893 3.02 -4.12 8.48
C HIS A 893 3.24 -5.01 9.71
N HIS A 894 3.34 -6.34 9.54
CA HIS A 894 3.53 -7.28 10.65
C HIS A 894 4.82 -7.01 11.43
N PHE A 895 6.00 -7.04 10.78
CA PHE A 895 7.27 -6.82 11.47
C PHE A 895 7.41 -5.39 12.00
N ARG A 896 6.83 -4.39 11.32
CA ARG A 896 6.75 -3.02 11.82
C ARG A 896 5.89 -2.89 13.09
N ARG A 897 4.89 -3.76 13.33
CA ARG A 897 4.19 -3.84 14.64
C ARG A 897 5.09 -4.42 15.73
N VAL A 898 5.91 -5.43 15.41
CA VAL A 898 6.73 -6.14 16.39
C VAL A 898 7.98 -5.33 16.77
N SER A 899 8.83 -5.00 15.79
CA SER A 899 10.14 -4.37 16.00
C SER A 899 10.33 -3.16 15.08
N PHE A 900 9.87 -2.00 15.55
CA PHE A 900 10.02 -0.75 14.79
C PHE A 900 11.49 -0.34 14.61
N GLN A 901 12.33 -0.56 15.64
CA GLN A 901 13.77 -0.34 15.53
C GLN A 901 14.41 -1.24 14.45
N GLY A 902 13.95 -2.50 14.33
CA GLY A 902 14.36 -3.40 13.25
C GLY A 902 14.01 -2.83 11.88
N PHE A 903 12.76 -2.39 11.69
CA PHE A 903 12.33 -1.69 10.48
C PHE A 903 13.25 -0.50 10.15
N TRP A 904 13.51 0.43 11.08
CA TRP A 904 14.39 1.58 10.82
C TRP A 904 15.79 1.15 10.36
N ILE A 905 16.45 0.24 11.08
CA ILE A 905 17.80 -0.26 10.76
C ILE A 905 17.83 -0.84 9.34
N THR A 906 16.87 -1.73 9.00
CA THR A 906 16.81 -2.32 7.65
C THR A 906 16.42 -1.31 6.58
N HIS A 907 15.56 -0.35 6.87
CA HIS A 907 15.08 0.63 5.89
C HIS A 907 16.18 1.64 5.54
N HIS A 908 17.11 1.94 6.45
CA HIS A 908 18.31 2.74 6.17
C HIS A 908 19.25 2.13 5.11
N LEU A 909 19.10 0.84 4.76
CA LEU A 909 19.79 0.24 3.62
C LEU A 909 19.42 0.87 2.26
N TYR A 910 18.44 1.78 2.20
CA TYR A 910 18.17 2.59 1.01
C TYR A 910 19.43 3.32 0.50
N VAL A 911 20.35 3.72 1.39
CA VAL A 911 21.60 4.39 1.00
C VAL A 911 22.50 3.43 0.22
N LEU A 912 22.68 2.21 0.73
CA LEU A 912 23.42 1.14 0.04
C LEU A 912 22.73 0.73 -1.27
N LEU A 913 21.40 0.69 -1.30
CA LEU A 913 20.62 0.44 -2.51
C LEU A 913 20.95 1.46 -3.61
N TYR A 914 20.93 2.77 -3.34
CA TYR A 914 21.25 3.76 -4.37
C TYR A 914 22.71 3.69 -4.84
N VAL A 915 23.67 3.45 -3.94
CA VAL A 915 25.08 3.22 -4.32
C VAL A 915 25.19 2.01 -5.26
N LEU A 916 24.56 0.88 -4.90
CA LEU A 916 24.56 -0.32 -5.73
C LEU A 916 23.84 -0.13 -7.07
N VAL A 917 22.71 0.60 -7.13
CA VAL A 917 22.01 0.89 -8.40
C VAL A 917 22.85 1.77 -9.34
N ILE A 918 23.61 2.72 -8.80
CA ILE A 918 24.53 3.55 -9.61
C ILE A 918 25.63 2.69 -10.23
N ILE A 919 26.25 1.79 -9.45
CA ILE A 919 27.30 0.87 -9.92
C ILE A 919 26.72 -0.20 -10.88
N HIS A 920 25.51 -0.69 -10.62
CA HIS A 920 24.82 -1.70 -11.44
C HIS A 920 24.66 -1.26 -12.90
N GLY A 921 24.38 0.01 -13.14
CA GLY A 921 24.31 0.58 -14.49
C GLY A 921 25.65 1.05 -15.08
N SER A 922 26.71 1.22 -14.28
CA SER A 922 27.90 1.97 -14.71
C SER A 922 28.74 1.25 -15.76
N TYR A 923 28.73 -0.08 -15.79
CA TYR A 923 29.48 -0.89 -16.76
C TYR A 923 28.91 -0.83 -18.20
N ALA A 924 27.78 -0.14 -18.42
CA ALA A 924 27.18 0.16 -19.72
C ALA A 924 26.86 -1.03 -20.67
N LEU A 925 27.04 -2.28 -20.22
CA LEU A 925 26.97 -3.56 -20.95
C LEU A 925 25.98 -3.67 -22.12
N ILE A 926 24.78 -3.10 -22.00
CA ILE A 926 23.73 -3.11 -23.04
C ILE A 926 23.43 -1.70 -23.55
N GLN A 927 23.56 -0.70 -22.68
CA GLN A 927 23.20 0.69 -22.92
C GLN A 927 23.83 1.56 -21.84
N GLN A 928 24.25 2.77 -22.20
CA GLN A 928 24.77 3.78 -21.28
C GLN A 928 23.85 3.99 -20.06
N PRO A 929 24.40 4.21 -18.84
CA PRO A 929 23.62 4.41 -17.64
C PRO A 929 22.69 5.62 -17.79
N ARG A 930 21.41 5.45 -17.39
CA ARG A 930 20.40 6.53 -17.34
C ARG A 930 19.83 6.76 -15.95
N PHE A 931 20.22 5.98 -14.94
CA PHE A 931 19.68 6.10 -13.58
C PHE A 931 19.93 7.48 -12.98
N TYR A 932 21.15 8.03 -13.12
CA TYR A 932 21.51 9.34 -12.58
C TYR A 932 20.62 10.48 -13.13
N ILE A 933 20.14 10.37 -14.37
CA ILE A 933 19.27 11.37 -15.02
C ILE A 933 17.94 11.50 -14.26
N TYR A 934 17.36 10.37 -13.84
CA TYR A 934 16.16 10.35 -13.00
C TYR A 934 16.46 10.71 -11.54
N PHE A 935 17.64 10.33 -11.04
CA PHE A 935 17.97 10.38 -9.61
C PHE A 935 18.40 11.75 -9.09
N ILE A 936 19.17 12.53 -9.87
CA ILE A 936 19.82 13.76 -9.38
C ILE A 936 18.82 14.77 -8.80
N ILE A 937 17.73 15.08 -9.51
CA ILE A 937 16.77 16.10 -9.07
C ILE A 937 16.02 15.66 -7.78
N PRO A 938 15.41 14.46 -7.70
CA PRO A 938 14.83 13.96 -6.45
C PRO A 938 15.83 13.85 -5.29
N ALA A 939 17.08 13.44 -5.56
CA ALA A 939 18.12 13.31 -4.54
C ALA A 939 18.53 14.65 -3.94
N LEU A 940 18.70 15.70 -4.77
CA LEU A 940 18.99 17.06 -4.30
C LEU A 940 17.86 17.64 -3.46
N ILE A 941 16.60 17.48 -3.91
CA ILE A 941 15.41 17.93 -3.17
C ILE A 941 15.32 17.22 -1.81
N TYR A 942 15.53 15.90 -1.78
CA TYR A 942 15.55 15.11 -0.55
C TYR A 942 16.70 15.53 0.38
N GLY A 943 17.90 15.76 -0.16
CA GLY A 943 19.06 16.24 0.61
C GLY A 943 18.76 17.58 1.30
N ALA A 944 18.25 18.55 0.55
CA ALA A 944 17.83 19.85 1.09
C ALA A 944 16.74 19.71 2.16
N ASP A 945 15.72 18.86 1.93
CA ASP A 945 14.68 18.56 2.93
C ASP A 945 15.25 17.98 4.23
N LYS A 946 16.27 17.12 4.15
CA LYS A 946 16.93 16.55 5.33
C LYS A 946 17.82 17.56 6.04
N LEU A 947 18.56 18.42 5.33
CA LEU A 947 19.32 19.51 5.94
C LEU A 947 18.39 20.47 6.70
N LEU A 948 17.27 20.89 6.09
CA LEU A 948 16.22 21.69 6.74
C LEU A 948 15.50 20.95 7.90
N SER A 949 15.49 19.61 7.88
CA SER A 949 14.98 18.78 8.98
C SER A 949 15.98 18.61 10.13
N LEU A 950 17.27 18.88 9.89
CA LEU A 950 18.34 18.79 10.87
C LEU A 950 18.61 20.15 11.52
N SER A 951 18.48 21.26 10.79
CA SER A 951 18.68 22.62 11.31
C SER A 951 17.64 23.06 12.35
N ARG A 952 16.43 22.46 12.37
CA ARG A 952 15.41 22.78 13.38
C ARG A 952 15.76 22.20 14.76
N LYS A 953 15.84 23.11 15.74
CA LYS A 953 15.92 22.83 17.19
C LYS A 953 14.66 22.05 17.62
N LYS A 954 14.84 20.79 18.04
CA LYS A 954 13.77 20.00 18.69
C LYS A 954 13.83 20.21 20.19
N VAL A 955 12.68 20.46 20.81
CA VAL A 955 12.59 20.84 22.22
C VAL A 955 12.16 19.63 23.05
N GLU A 956 12.89 19.33 24.13
CA GLU A 956 12.49 18.32 25.10
C GLU A 956 11.46 18.88 26.07
N ILE A 957 10.33 18.19 26.26
CA ILE A 957 9.17 18.64 27.04
C ILE A 957 8.70 17.57 28.04
N SER A 958 8.25 18.03 29.21
CA SER A 958 7.62 17.21 30.25
C SER A 958 6.10 17.13 30.05
N VAL A 959 5.54 15.92 30.20
CA VAL A 959 4.09 15.75 30.32
C VAL A 959 3.66 16.10 31.74
N VAL A 960 2.58 16.88 31.85
CA VAL A 960 1.97 17.37 33.10
C VAL A 960 0.79 16.49 33.50
N LYS A 961 -0.04 16.08 32.54
CA LYS A 961 -1.18 15.17 32.75
C LYS A 961 -1.35 14.23 31.56
N ALA A 962 -1.75 12.99 31.83
CA ALA A 962 -2.14 12.02 30.81
C ALA A 962 -3.46 11.36 31.23
N GLU A 963 -4.41 11.26 30.30
CA GLU A 963 -5.75 10.71 30.55
C GLU A 963 -6.14 9.72 29.45
N LEU A 964 -6.60 8.53 29.88
CA LEU A 964 -7.10 7.48 29.00
C LEU A 964 -8.61 7.64 28.80
N LEU A 965 -9.00 8.52 27.88
CA LEU A 965 -10.41 8.74 27.54
C LEU A 965 -11.02 7.52 26.82
N PRO A 966 -12.38 7.41 26.76
CA PRO A 966 -13.09 6.36 26.03
C PRO A 966 -12.73 6.24 24.54
N SER A 967 -13.22 5.19 23.88
CA SER A 967 -13.04 4.91 22.44
C SER A 967 -11.59 4.88 21.93
N GLY A 968 -10.61 4.77 22.83
CA GLY A 968 -9.18 4.69 22.50
C GLY A 968 -8.51 6.04 22.24
N VAL A 969 -8.99 7.13 22.84
CA VAL A 969 -8.38 8.47 22.76
C VAL A 969 -7.52 8.74 23.98
N THR A 970 -6.26 9.13 23.80
CA THR A 970 -5.33 9.51 24.86
C THR A 970 -5.17 11.02 24.84
N HIS A 971 -5.61 11.70 25.91
CA HIS A 971 -5.39 13.13 26.11
C HIS A 971 -4.06 13.32 26.85
N LEU A 972 -3.14 14.06 26.24
CA LEU A 972 -1.86 14.43 26.85
C LEU A 972 -1.80 15.95 26.98
N ARG A 973 -1.47 16.43 28.19
CA ARG A 973 -1.22 17.84 28.50
C ARG A 973 0.22 17.99 28.97
N PHE A 974 0.99 18.87 28.35
CA PHE A 974 2.43 19.02 28.56
C PHE A 974 2.85 20.49 28.66
N GLN A 975 4.02 20.71 29.26
CA GLN A 975 4.53 22.04 29.53
C GLN A 975 4.79 22.80 28.22
N ARG A 976 4.27 24.03 28.11
CA ARG A 976 4.60 24.94 27.01
C ARG A 976 6.04 25.44 27.20
N PRO A 977 6.93 25.33 26.18
CA PRO A 977 8.23 26.00 26.20
C PRO A 977 8.07 27.53 26.17
N LEU A 978 8.99 28.28 26.77
CA LEU A 978 8.91 29.74 26.88
C LEU A 978 8.80 30.43 25.50
N ASP A 979 9.64 30.03 24.55
CA ASP A 979 9.68 30.60 23.19
C ASP A 979 8.62 30.00 22.23
N PHE A 980 7.57 29.33 22.75
CA PHE A 980 6.60 28.59 21.94
C PHE A 980 5.30 29.36 21.74
N ASP A 981 5.25 30.19 20.70
CA ASP A 981 4.03 30.82 20.22
C ASP A 981 3.43 30.09 19.02
N TYR A 982 2.10 29.95 19.03
CA TYR A 982 1.34 29.23 18.03
C TYR A 982 -0.04 29.86 17.84
N LYS A 983 -0.68 29.59 16.71
CA LYS A 983 -2.06 29.99 16.39
C LYS A 983 -2.99 28.79 16.44
N SER A 984 -4.27 29.06 16.73
CA SER A 984 -5.32 28.04 16.81
C SER A 984 -5.44 27.26 15.49
N GLY A 985 -5.50 25.93 15.59
CA GLY A 985 -5.50 25.02 14.45
C GLY A 985 -4.12 24.57 13.96
N GLN A 986 -3.01 25.16 14.44
CA GLN A 986 -1.67 24.63 14.16
C GLN A 986 -1.45 23.24 14.79
N TRP A 987 -0.48 22.51 14.24
CA TRP A 987 -0.11 21.17 14.65
C TRP A 987 1.38 21.06 14.96
N VAL A 988 1.75 20.02 15.72
CA VAL A 988 3.12 19.75 16.14
C VAL A 988 3.48 18.31 15.79
N ARG A 989 4.78 18.03 15.68
CA ARG A 989 5.30 16.67 15.61
C ARG A 989 5.89 16.30 16.98
N ILE A 990 5.50 15.15 17.52
CA ILE A 990 6.08 14.61 18.76
C ILE A 990 6.84 13.30 18.51
N ALA A 991 7.90 13.08 19.29
CA ALA A 991 8.61 11.81 19.42
C ALA A 991 8.74 11.40 20.90
N CYS A 992 8.79 10.10 21.18
CA CYS A 992 8.89 9.55 22.53
C CYS A 992 10.00 8.50 22.60
N VAL A 993 11.19 8.92 23.05
CA VAL A 993 12.40 8.06 23.06
C VAL A 993 12.23 6.82 23.93
N THR A 994 11.38 6.88 24.97
CA THR A 994 11.01 5.75 25.84
C THR A 994 10.36 4.58 25.08
N LEU A 995 9.79 4.81 23.88
CA LEU A 995 9.29 3.75 22.99
C LEU A 995 10.39 2.99 22.23
N GLY A 996 11.66 3.39 22.37
CA GLY A 996 12.78 2.87 21.58
C GLY A 996 12.76 3.35 20.12
N THR A 997 12.06 4.44 19.81
CA THR A 997 12.06 5.07 18.47
C THR A 997 12.22 6.58 18.55
N THR A 998 12.89 7.13 17.54
CA THR A 998 13.07 8.58 17.30
C THR A 998 12.07 9.10 16.26
N GLU A 999 10.92 8.44 16.14
CA GLU A 999 9.88 8.82 15.17
C GLU A 999 9.11 10.07 15.60
N TYR A 1000 9.07 11.06 14.71
CA TYR A 1000 8.22 12.24 14.83
C TYR A 1000 6.89 12.02 14.11
N HIS A 1001 5.78 12.05 14.87
CA HIS A 1001 4.40 11.87 14.41
C HIS A 1001 3.57 13.17 14.58
N PRO A 1002 2.77 13.60 13.58
CA PRO A 1002 2.04 14.86 13.61
C PRO A 1002 0.69 14.77 14.34
N PHE A 1003 0.38 15.76 15.18
CA PHE A 1003 -0.92 15.93 15.85
C PHE A 1003 -1.29 17.42 16.02
N THR A 1004 -2.56 17.75 15.80
CA THR A 1004 -3.11 19.11 15.99
C THR A 1004 -3.20 19.48 17.47
N LEU A 1005 -2.81 20.71 17.82
CA LEU A 1005 -2.96 21.24 19.17
C LEU A 1005 -4.45 21.45 19.49
N THR A 1006 -4.92 20.90 20.61
CA THR A 1006 -6.30 21.05 21.11
C THR A 1006 -6.43 22.08 22.23
N SER A 1007 -5.31 22.63 22.68
CA SER A 1007 -5.22 23.81 23.53
C SER A 1007 -5.39 25.08 22.70
N ALA A 1008 -5.94 26.14 23.29
CA ALA A 1008 -5.93 27.47 22.71
C ALA A 1008 -4.59 28.20 22.98
N PRO A 1009 -4.17 29.17 22.14
CA PRO A 1009 -2.90 29.90 22.29
C PRO A 1009 -2.70 30.66 23.62
N HIS A 1010 -3.75 30.86 24.40
CA HIS A 1010 -3.70 31.48 25.72
C HIS A 1010 -3.51 30.48 26.88
N GLU A 1011 -3.51 29.17 26.61
CA GLU A 1011 -3.25 28.16 27.65
C GLU A 1011 -1.74 28.05 27.95
N ASP A 1012 -1.38 27.99 29.25
CA ASP A 1012 -0.01 27.80 29.74
C ASP A 1012 0.55 26.40 29.44
N THR A 1013 -0.31 25.46 29.03
CA THR A 1013 0.03 24.08 28.69
C THR A 1013 -0.48 23.74 27.30
N LEU A 1014 0.30 22.94 26.57
CA LEU A 1014 -0.10 22.41 25.28
C LEU A 1014 -0.88 21.10 25.48
N SER A 1015 -1.95 20.87 24.72
CA SER A 1015 -2.71 19.61 24.76
C SER A 1015 -2.86 18.94 23.39
N LEU A 1016 -2.88 17.61 23.39
CA LEU A 1016 -3.10 16.74 22.22
C LEU A 1016 -4.11 15.63 22.55
N HIS A 1017 -5.00 15.35 21.60
CA HIS A 1017 -5.95 14.23 21.64
C HIS A 1017 -5.55 13.15 20.61
N ILE A 1018 -4.84 12.12 21.07
CA ILE A 1018 -4.21 11.10 20.24
C ILE A 1018 -5.07 9.84 20.15
N ARG A 1019 -5.52 9.46 18.95
CA ARG A 1019 -6.32 8.25 18.72
C ARG A 1019 -5.43 7.03 18.49
N ALA A 1020 -5.71 5.92 19.18
CA ALA A 1020 -4.96 4.66 19.08
C ALA A 1020 -5.24 3.88 17.79
N VAL A 1021 -4.82 4.41 16.63
CA VAL A 1021 -5.10 3.85 15.29
C VAL A 1021 -3.96 3.00 14.70
N GLY A 1022 -2.74 3.16 15.18
CA GLY A 1022 -1.55 2.45 14.68
C GLY A 1022 -0.53 2.11 15.78
N PRO A 1023 0.49 1.28 15.48
CA PRO A 1023 1.35 0.67 16.50
C PRO A 1023 2.04 1.67 17.43
N TRP A 1024 2.49 2.80 16.88
CA TRP A 1024 3.11 3.89 17.66
C TRP A 1024 2.10 4.52 18.63
N THR A 1025 0.90 4.89 18.16
CA THR A 1025 -0.16 5.48 19.01
C THR A 1025 -0.72 4.49 20.05
N THR A 1026 -0.79 3.20 19.74
CA THR A 1026 -1.24 2.18 20.70
C THR A 1026 -0.19 1.98 21.79
N ARG A 1027 1.10 1.86 21.43
CA ARG A 1027 2.20 1.79 22.42
C ARG A 1027 2.34 3.07 23.24
N LEU A 1028 2.06 4.24 22.67
CA LEU A 1028 1.99 5.48 23.43
C LEU A 1028 0.85 5.44 24.46
N ARG A 1029 -0.33 4.93 24.09
CA ARG A 1029 -1.46 4.73 25.02
C ARG A 1029 -1.10 3.74 26.14
N GLU A 1030 -0.47 2.62 25.81
CA GLU A 1030 0.02 1.62 26.76
C GLU A 1030 1.02 2.27 27.74
N LEU A 1031 2.00 3.02 27.22
CA LEU A 1031 3.05 3.69 28.01
C LEU A 1031 2.53 4.74 29.02
N TYR A 1032 1.45 5.45 28.67
CA TYR A 1032 0.79 6.44 29.55
C TYR A 1032 -0.40 5.86 30.33
N SER A 1033 -0.53 4.53 30.42
CA SER A 1033 -1.48 3.89 31.34
C SER A 1033 -1.08 4.11 32.80
N SER A 1034 -2.06 4.19 33.71
CA SER A 1034 -1.82 4.29 35.16
C SER A 1034 -0.88 3.19 35.66
N GLU A 1035 -1.03 2.00 35.10
CA GLU A 1035 -0.15 0.84 35.25
C GLU A 1035 1.32 1.11 34.87
N SER A 1036 1.59 1.60 33.66
CA SER A 1036 2.95 1.89 33.21
C SER A 1036 3.56 3.09 33.95
N LEU A 1037 2.75 4.09 34.28
CA LEU A 1037 3.20 5.27 35.03
C LEU A 1037 3.59 4.91 36.47
N ALA A 1038 2.84 4.03 37.14
CA ALA A 1038 3.20 3.49 38.45
C ALA A 1038 4.51 2.67 38.43
N LEU A 1039 4.92 2.15 37.27
CA LEU A 1039 6.13 1.34 37.10
C LEU A 1039 7.36 2.15 36.68
N ILE A 1040 7.16 3.32 36.05
CA ILE A 1040 8.23 4.26 35.66
C ILE A 1040 8.48 5.29 36.78
N GLY A 1041 7.48 5.56 37.62
CA GLY A 1041 7.54 6.53 38.74
C GLY A 1041 7.60 8.00 38.31
N LYS A 1042 7.67 8.28 37.00
CA LYS A 1042 7.67 9.60 36.37
C LYS A 1042 6.93 9.54 35.04
N LEU A 1043 6.26 10.63 34.67
CA LEU A 1043 5.69 10.77 33.33
C LEU A 1043 6.83 10.79 32.27
N PRO A 1044 6.78 9.95 31.23
CA PRO A 1044 7.78 9.97 30.16
C PRO A 1044 7.86 11.34 29.47
N LYS A 1045 9.08 11.70 29.05
CA LYS A 1045 9.35 12.92 28.29
C LYS A 1045 9.05 12.74 26.80
N LEU A 1046 8.70 13.83 26.14
CA LEU A 1046 8.50 13.90 24.70
C LEU A 1046 9.50 14.90 24.08
N TYR A 1047 9.73 14.76 22.77
CA TYR A 1047 10.43 15.78 21.96
C TYR A 1047 9.43 16.41 21.00
N LEU A 1048 9.48 17.74 20.90
CA LEU A 1048 8.57 18.59 20.12
C LEU A 1048 9.32 19.21 18.93
N ASP A 1049 8.74 19.11 17.73
CA ASP A 1049 9.14 19.82 16.50
C ASP A 1049 7.90 20.55 15.96
N GLY A 1050 7.98 21.86 15.75
CA GLY A 1050 6.85 22.72 15.37
C GLY A 1050 6.87 24.09 16.09
N PRO A 1051 5.79 24.88 15.98
CA PRO A 1051 4.52 24.56 15.32
C PRO A 1051 4.64 24.47 13.78
N PHE A 1052 3.63 23.85 13.16
CA PHE A 1052 3.41 23.75 11.73
C PHE A 1052 1.94 24.08 11.40
N GLY A 1053 1.65 24.47 10.16
CA GLY A 1053 0.41 25.16 9.79
C GLY A 1053 0.63 26.67 9.69
N GLU A 1054 0.20 27.32 8.61
CA GLU A 1054 0.27 28.80 8.52
C GLU A 1054 -0.65 29.50 9.55
N GLY A 1055 -1.64 28.77 10.07
CA GLY A 1055 -2.56 29.22 11.11
C GLY A 1055 -3.45 30.36 10.61
N HIS A 1056 -4.07 30.14 9.46
CA HIS A 1056 -5.13 30.99 8.92
C HIS A 1056 -6.20 31.23 10.00
N GLN A 1057 -6.57 32.50 10.20
CA GLN A 1057 -7.61 32.96 11.12
C GLN A 1057 -8.58 33.92 10.41
N GLU A 1058 -8.79 33.66 9.12
CA GLU A 1058 -9.58 34.46 8.17
C GLU A 1058 -11.01 34.72 8.66
N TRP A 1059 -11.57 33.89 9.54
CA TRP A 1059 -12.87 34.11 10.18
C TRP A 1059 -12.94 35.42 10.98
N ASN A 1060 -11.81 35.94 11.47
CA ASN A 1060 -11.74 37.24 12.13
C ASN A 1060 -11.91 38.43 11.16
N LYS A 1061 -11.86 38.20 9.84
CA LYS A 1061 -12.05 39.21 8.78
C LYS A 1061 -13.51 39.39 8.35
N PHE A 1062 -14.44 38.61 8.91
CA PHE A 1062 -15.87 38.64 8.59
C PHE A 1062 -16.71 38.86 9.84
N GLU A 1063 -17.78 39.66 9.73
CA GLU A 1063 -18.69 39.91 10.86
C GLU A 1063 -19.47 38.65 11.28
N VAL A 1064 -19.80 37.79 10.31
CA VAL A 1064 -20.39 36.48 10.55
C VAL A 1064 -19.56 35.42 9.87
N SER A 1065 -19.19 34.37 10.62
CA SER A 1065 -18.36 33.26 10.15
C SER A 1065 -19.01 31.90 10.43
N VAL A 1066 -19.11 31.05 9.42
CA VAL A 1066 -19.57 29.66 9.55
C VAL A 1066 -18.38 28.71 9.50
N LEU A 1067 -18.16 27.95 10.56
CA LEU A 1067 -17.07 26.98 10.70
C LEU A 1067 -17.65 25.56 10.53
N VAL A 1068 -17.27 24.84 9.47
CA VAL A 1068 -17.81 23.50 9.15
C VAL A 1068 -16.74 22.43 9.35
N GLY A 1069 -16.82 21.71 10.48
CA GLY A 1069 -15.87 20.66 10.87
C GLY A 1069 -16.37 19.26 10.53
N GLY A 1070 -15.64 18.54 9.67
CA GLY A 1070 -16.06 17.25 9.11
C GLY A 1070 -15.18 16.06 9.52
N GLY A 1071 -15.74 15.14 10.32
CA GLY A 1071 -15.06 13.91 10.70
C GLY A 1071 -13.72 14.17 11.42
N ILE A 1072 -12.60 13.66 10.88
CA ILE A 1072 -11.28 13.85 11.51
C ILE A 1072 -10.77 15.30 11.46
N GLY A 1073 -11.30 16.11 10.54
CA GLY A 1073 -10.96 17.54 10.41
C GLY A 1073 -11.62 18.42 11.48
N VAL A 1074 -12.28 17.83 12.48
CA VAL A 1074 -12.92 18.56 13.58
C VAL A 1074 -11.95 18.95 14.70
N THR A 1075 -10.87 18.18 14.93
CA THR A 1075 -9.88 18.38 16.00
C THR A 1075 -9.32 19.82 16.10
N PRO A 1076 -8.99 20.53 14.98
CA PRO A 1076 -8.52 21.91 15.02
C PRO A 1076 -9.50 22.89 15.67
N PHE A 1077 -10.81 22.66 15.49
CA PHE A 1077 -11.83 23.58 15.97
C PHE A 1077 -11.93 23.62 17.51
N ALA A 1078 -11.46 22.58 18.22
CA ALA A 1078 -11.35 22.61 19.69
C ALA A 1078 -10.44 23.76 20.18
N SER A 1079 -9.35 24.02 19.46
CA SER A 1079 -8.44 25.14 19.74
C SER A 1079 -9.05 26.48 19.28
N ILE A 1080 -9.63 26.51 18.07
CA ILE A 1080 -10.21 27.72 17.47
C ILE A 1080 -11.39 28.27 18.30
N LEU A 1081 -12.30 27.42 18.75
CA LEU A 1081 -13.49 27.84 19.49
C LEU A 1081 -13.13 28.41 20.88
N LYS A 1082 -12.19 27.79 21.60
CA LYS A 1082 -11.70 28.31 22.89
C LYS A 1082 -10.95 29.63 22.73
N ASP A 1083 -10.12 29.77 21.69
CA ASP A 1083 -9.43 31.04 21.34
C ASP A 1083 -10.41 32.17 21.01
N LEU A 1084 -11.49 31.87 20.27
CA LEU A 1084 -12.54 32.84 19.92
C LEU A 1084 -13.30 33.35 21.16
N VAL A 1085 -13.78 32.45 22.02
CA VAL A 1085 -14.51 32.84 23.24
C VAL A 1085 -13.62 33.61 24.21
N PHE A 1086 -12.34 33.25 24.33
CA PHE A 1086 -11.36 34.00 25.13
C PHE A 1086 -11.09 35.42 24.58
N LYS A 1087 -10.96 35.58 23.25
CA LYS A 1087 -10.83 36.91 22.62
C LYS A 1087 -12.08 37.77 22.82
N SER A 1088 -13.26 37.14 22.91
CA SER A 1088 -14.54 37.78 23.21
C SER A 1088 -14.64 38.24 24.66
N SER A 1089 -14.28 37.38 25.62
CA SER A 1089 -14.38 37.70 27.06
C SER A 1089 -13.41 38.77 27.53
N ILE A 1090 -12.25 38.92 26.86
CA ILE A 1090 -11.27 39.98 27.10
C ILE A 1090 -11.69 41.34 26.49
N SER A 1091 -12.85 41.41 25.82
CA SER A 1091 -13.35 42.65 25.18
C SER A 1091 -12.38 43.25 24.15
N SER A 1092 -11.61 42.38 23.48
CA SER A 1092 -10.81 42.80 22.32
C SER A 1092 -11.74 43.26 21.19
N LYS A 1093 -11.28 44.15 20.31
CA LYS A 1093 -12.06 44.63 19.15
C LYS A 1093 -12.17 43.54 18.07
N LEU A 1094 -12.92 42.48 18.35
CA LEU A 1094 -13.33 41.48 17.37
C LEU A 1094 -14.27 42.12 16.35
N LEU A 1095 -13.92 42.01 15.07
CA LEU A 1095 -14.81 42.36 13.96
C LEU A 1095 -15.90 41.27 13.79
N CYS A 1096 -15.60 40.03 14.17
CA CYS A 1096 -16.56 38.92 14.14
C CYS A 1096 -17.56 39.03 15.30
N LYS A 1097 -18.84 39.25 14.96
CA LYS A 1097 -19.98 39.41 15.87
C LYS A 1097 -20.68 38.08 16.17
N LYS A 1098 -20.72 37.14 15.22
CA LYS A 1098 -21.41 35.84 15.38
C LYS A 1098 -20.71 34.72 14.60
N ILE A 1099 -20.60 33.55 15.22
CA ILE A 1099 -19.90 32.37 14.70
C ILE A 1099 -20.83 31.16 14.77
N TYR A 1100 -20.97 30.45 13.66
CA TYR A 1100 -21.80 29.25 13.55
C TYR A 1100 -20.94 28.02 13.33
N PHE A 1101 -20.79 27.16 14.34
CA PHE A 1101 -20.00 25.93 14.24
C PHE A 1101 -20.88 24.74 13.87
N ILE A 1102 -20.75 24.25 12.64
CA ILE A 1102 -21.45 23.09 12.10
C ILE A 1102 -20.51 21.88 12.21
N TRP A 1103 -20.70 21.06 13.24
CA TRP A 1103 -19.98 19.79 13.38
C TRP A 1103 -20.73 18.69 12.60
N VAL A 1104 -20.11 18.15 11.55
CA VAL A 1104 -20.65 17.04 10.76
C VAL A 1104 -19.84 15.77 11.04
N THR A 1105 -20.47 14.76 11.65
CA THR A 1105 -19.85 13.45 11.87
C THR A 1105 -20.78 12.30 11.46
N ARG A 1106 -20.22 11.09 11.38
CA ARG A 1106 -21.01 9.87 11.22
C ARG A 1106 -21.60 9.46 12.57
N THR A 1107 -20.74 9.15 13.54
CA THR A 1107 -21.10 8.98 14.96
C THR A 1107 -20.11 9.76 15.83
N GLN A 1108 -20.39 9.95 17.13
CA GLN A 1108 -19.47 10.64 18.05
C GLN A 1108 -18.28 9.77 18.51
N ARG A 1109 -18.23 8.49 18.11
CA ARG A 1109 -17.20 7.52 18.55
C ARG A 1109 -15.78 8.03 18.20
N GLN A 1110 -14.89 8.10 19.19
CA GLN A 1110 -13.54 8.73 19.15
C GLN A 1110 -13.49 10.27 19.18
N PHE A 1111 -14.63 10.94 19.31
CA PHE A 1111 -14.77 12.40 19.38
C PHE A 1111 -15.71 12.82 20.52
N GLU A 1112 -15.92 11.95 21.51
CA GLU A 1112 -16.74 12.20 22.70
C GLU A 1112 -16.20 13.41 23.48
N TRP A 1113 -14.88 13.47 23.63
CA TRP A 1113 -14.12 14.57 24.24
C TRP A 1113 -14.39 15.95 23.62
N LEU A 1114 -14.82 16.00 22.35
CA LEU A 1114 -15.16 17.28 21.72
C LEU A 1114 -16.48 17.84 22.28
N ALA A 1115 -17.42 16.99 22.72
CA ALA A 1115 -18.63 17.46 23.38
C ALA A 1115 -18.31 18.13 24.73
N ASP A 1116 -17.31 17.64 25.46
CA ASP A 1116 -16.81 18.32 26.66
C ASP A 1116 -16.19 19.68 26.34
N ILE A 1117 -15.35 19.79 25.30
CA ILE A 1117 -14.80 21.08 24.86
C ILE A 1117 -15.91 22.03 24.37
N ILE A 1118 -16.96 21.54 23.69
CA ILE A 1118 -18.09 22.38 23.27
C ILE A 1118 -18.87 22.90 24.50
N ARG A 1119 -18.99 22.10 25.57
CA ARG A 1119 -19.60 22.56 26.82
C ARG A 1119 -18.75 23.64 27.50
N GLU A 1120 -17.43 23.44 27.61
CA GLU A 1120 -16.49 24.47 28.10
C GLU A 1120 -16.62 25.78 27.31
N VAL A 1121 -16.72 25.70 25.98
CA VAL A 1121 -16.89 26.85 25.07
C VAL A 1121 -18.24 27.53 25.28
N GLU A 1122 -19.35 26.78 25.34
CA GLU A 1122 -20.68 27.31 25.62
C GLU A 1122 -20.72 28.05 26.98
N GLU A 1123 -20.13 27.48 28.02
CA GLU A 1123 -20.20 28.01 29.40
C GLU A 1123 -19.26 29.21 29.62
N ALA A 1124 -18.17 29.31 28.86
CA ALA A 1124 -17.34 30.50 28.81
C ALA A 1124 -17.93 31.65 27.95
N ASP A 1125 -18.84 31.34 27.01
CA ASP A 1125 -19.42 32.33 26.10
C ASP A 1125 -20.55 33.16 26.75
N ARG A 1126 -20.15 34.32 27.29
CA ARG A 1126 -21.04 35.32 27.89
C ARG A 1126 -21.73 36.23 26.86
N ASN A 1127 -21.25 36.25 25.63
CA ASN A 1127 -21.65 37.21 24.60
C ASN A 1127 -22.55 36.59 23.52
N ASP A 1128 -22.84 35.28 23.60
CA ASP A 1128 -23.49 34.50 22.54
C ASP A 1128 -22.75 34.66 21.20
N LEU A 1129 -21.43 34.59 21.21
CA LEU A 1129 -20.61 34.62 20.00
C LEU A 1129 -20.78 33.32 19.18
N VAL A 1130 -20.83 32.15 19.84
CA VAL A 1130 -20.70 30.83 19.21
C VAL A 1130 -21.99 30.03 19.31
N SER A 1131 -22.65 29.82 18.16
CA SER A 1131 -23.79 28.90 18.03
C SER A 1131 -23.34 27.58 17.40
N VAL A 1132 -23.51 26.46 18.11
CA VAL A 1132 -23.09 25.12 17.63
C VAL A 1132 -24.29 24.31 17.13
N HIS A 1133 -24.09 23.57 16.04
CA HIS A 1133 -25.05 22.63 15.48
C HIS A 1133 -24.35 21.31 15.16
N ILE A 1134 -24.78 20.22 15.81
CA ILE A 1134 -24.17 18.90 15.64
C ILE A 1134 -25.03 18.10 14.67
N TYR A 1135 -24.46 17.61 13.58
CA TYR A 1135 -25.14 16.81 12.56
C TYR A 1135 -24.61 15.37 12.54
N ILE A 1136 -25.41 14.46 13.06
CA ILE A 1136 -25.16 13.02 13.05
C ILE A 1136 -25.68 12.43 11.72
N THR A 1137 -24.76 12.01 10.86
CA THR A 1137 -25.02 11.55 9.49
C THR A 1137 -25.10 10.02 9.34
N GLN A 1138 -25.01 9.26 10.43
CA GLN A 1138 -25.30 7.82 10.43
C GLN A 1138 -26.77 7.57 10.06
N LEU A 1139 -27.01 6.43 9.41
CA LEU A 1139 -28.36 5.94 9.11
C LEU A 1139 -28.97 5.28 10.37
N ALA A 1140 -30.27 5.45 10.60
CA ALA A 1140 -30.95 5.01 11.83
C ALA A 1140 -30.85 3.49 12.05
N GLU A 1141 -30.88 2.74 10.95
CA GLU A 1141 -30.68 1.30 10.83
C GLU A 1141 -29.28 0.84 11.29
N LYS A 1142 -28.37 1.78 11.58
CA LYS A 1142 -26.97 1.55 11.97
C LYS A 1142 -26.51 2.43 13.14
N PHE A 1143 -27.44 2.96 13.95
CA PHE A 1143 -27.07 3.66 15.20
C PHE A 1143 -26.37 2.70 16.18
N ASP A 1144 -25.33 3.20 16.86
CA ASP A 1144 -24.78 2.60 18.08
C ASP A 1144 -25.59 3.07 19.31
N LEU A 1145 -25.45 2.41 20.47
CA LEU A 1145 -26.27 2.73 21.65
C LEU A 1145 -26.17 4.21 22.03
N ARG A 1146 -24.95 4.77 22.05
CA ARG A 1146 -24.72 6.20 22.26
C ARG A 1146 -25.51 7.08 21.28
N THR A 1147 -25.51 6.75 19.98
CA THR A 1147 -26.26 7.51 18.97
C THR A 1147 -27.79 7.40 19.17
N THR A 1148 -28.30 6.24 19.59
CA THR A 1148 -29.73 6.11 19.91
C THR A 1148 -30.09 6.87 21.19
N MET A 1149 -29.24 6.87 22.23
CA MET A 1149 -29.50 7.63 23.45
C MET A 1149 -29.48 9.15 23.18
N LEU A 1150 -28.53 9.62 22.35
CA LEU A 1150 -28.54 10.99 21.81
C LEU A 1150 -29.86 11.32 21.09
N TYR A 1151 -30.37 10.39 20.27
CA TYR A 1151 -31.64 10.59 19.55
C TYR A 1151 -32.85 10.68 20.50
N ILE A 1152 -32.88 9.83 21.53
CA ILE A 1152 -33.94 9.81 22.55
C ILE A 1152 -33.92 11.10 23.37
N CYS A 1153 -32.79 11.43 23.99
CA CYS A 1153 -32.68 12.58 24.89
C CYS A 1153 -32.87 13.93 24.18
N GLU A 1154 -32.62 14.01 22.88
CA GLU A 1154 -32.75 15.25 22.10
C GLU A 1154 -34.14 15.46 21.48
N ARG A 1155 -34.96 14.40 21.32
CA ARG A 1155 -36.28 14.48 20.65
C ARG A 1155 -37.46 13.89 21.41
N HIS A 1156 -37.24 12.91 22.27
CA HIS A 1156 -38.29 12.15 22.96
C HIS A 1156 -38.31 12.39 24.47
N PHE A 1157 -37.37 13.19 24.99
CA PHE A 1157 -37.23 13.54 26.40
C PHE A 1157 -37.18 15.06 26.63
N GLN A 1158 -37.46 15.50 27.86
CA GLN A 1158 -37.49 16.91 28.25
C GLN A 1158 -36.07 17.44 28.51
N LYS A 1159 -35.77 18.65 28.02
CA LYS A 1159 -34.51 19.35 28.33
C LYS A 1159 -34.62 20.06 29.68
N VAL A 1160 -33.55 20.00 30.48
CA VAL A 1160 -33.45 20.71 31.77
C VAL A 1160 -32.56 21.94 31.56
N LEU A 1161 -33.03 23.13 31.94
CA LEU A 1161 -32.35 24.42 31.69
C LEU A 1161 -31.93 24.61 30.21
N ASN A 1162 -32.77 24.14 29.28
CA ASN A 1162 -32.51 24.05 27.83
C ASN A 1162 -31.27 23.21 27.42
N LYS A 1163 -30.61 22.53 28.35
CA LYS A 1163 -29.52 21.58 28.09
C LYS A 1163 -30.05 20.18 27.81
N SER A 1164 -29.39 19.46 26.90
CA SER A 1164 -29.67 18.07 26.56
C SER A 1164 -29.08 17.13 27.62
N LEU A 1165 -29.91 16.32 28.30
CA LEU A 1165 -29.50 15.53 29.48
C LEU A 1165 -28.30 14.61 29.24
N PHE A 1166 -28.14 14.11 28.02
CA PHE A 1166 -27.07 13.15 27.68
C PHE A 1166 -25.72 13.82 27.29
N THR A 1167 -25.66 15.15 27.16
CA THR A 1167 -24.43 15.86 26.75
C THR A 1167 -24.11 17.12 27.53
N GLY A 1168 -25.09 17.71 28.23
CA GLY A 1168 -24.95 19.01 28.89
C GLY A 1168 -25.01 20.22 27.96
N LEU A 1169 -25.16 20.02 26.64
CA LEU A 1169 -25.12 21.09 25.66
C LEU A 1169 -26.48 21.77 25.51
N ARG A 1170 -26.49 23.10 25.40
CA ARG A 1170 -27.66 23.86 24.89
C ARG A 1170 -27.81 23.65 23.39
N SER A 1171 -26.69 23.46 22.69
CA SER A 1171 -26.64 23.27 21.24
C SER A 1171 -27.39 22.02 20.75
N ILE A 1172 -28.12 22.18 19.65
CA ILE A 1172 -29.05 21.17 19.13
C ILE A 1172 -28.30 20.09 18.34
N THR A 1173 -28.65 18.82 18.61
CA THR A 1173 -28.15 17.67 17.84
C THR A 1173 -29.18 17.21 16.80
N HIS A 1174 -28.84 17.36 15.53
CA HIS A 1174 -29.66 17.03 14.37
C HIS A 1174 -29.26 15.68 13.76
N PHE A 1175 -30.23 14.93 13.26
CA PHE A 1175 -30.03 13.58 12.70
C PHE A 1175 -30.40 13.56 11.22
N GLY A 1176 -29.41 13.36 10.36
CA GLY A 1176 -29.51 13.50 8.90
C GLY A 1176 -28.35 14.33 8.32
N ARG A 1177 -28.49 14.82 7.08
CA ARG A 1177 -27.49 15.70 6.45
C ARG A 1177 -27.78 17.19 6.74
N PRO A 1178 -26.76 18.05 6.95
CA PRO A 1178 -26.98 19.47 7.15
C PRO A 1178 -27.62 20.14 5.92
N PRO A 1179 -28.64 21.00 6.11
CA PRO A 1179 -29.38 21.64 5.02
C PRO A 1179 -28.64 22.90 4.53
N PHE A 1180 -27.41 22.78 4.03
CA PHE A 1180 -26.53 23.95 3.78
C PHE A 1180 -27.19 25.09 2.97
N VAL A 1181 -27.99 24.80 1.93
CA VAL A 1181 -28.67 25.85 1.15
C VAL A 1181 -29.77 26.57 1.97
N PRO A 1182 -30.77 25.89 2.55
CA PRO A 1182 -31.72 26.53 3.48
C PRO A 1182 -31.07 27.24 4.67
N PHE A 1183 -30.05 26.62 5.30
CA PHE A 1183 -29.33 27.20 6.44
C PHE A 1183 -28.67 28.53 6.06
N PHE A 1184 -27.89 28.56 4.97
CA PHE A 1184 -27.28 29.79 4.48
C PHE A 1184 -28.32 30.83 4.04
N ASN A 1185 -29.46 30.43 3.44
CA ASN A 1185 -30.55 31.36 3.12
C ASN A 1185 -31.08 32.04 4.39
N SER A 1186 -31.36 31.26 5.43
CA SER A 1186 -31.82 31.80 6.72
C SER A 1186 -30.78 32.64 7.46
N LEU A 1187 -29.47 32.50 7.16
CA LEU A 1187 -28.47 33.44 7.67
C LEU A 1187 -28.58 34.82 7.02
N GLN A 1188 -29.03 34.92 5.76
CA GLN A 1188 -29.30 36.22 5.11
C GLN A 1188 -30.50 36.91 5.78
N GLU A 1189 -31.48 36.13 6.22
CA GLU A 1189 -32.69 36.61 6.92
C GLU A 1189 -32.38 37.01 8.38
N VAL A 1190 -31.54 36.26 9.10
CA VAL A 1190 -31.15 36.55 10.48
C VAL A 1190 -30.12 37.70 10.58
N HIS A 1191 -29.25 37.86 9.57
CA HIS A 1191 -28.22 38.91 9.53
C HIS A 1191 -28.35 39.81 8.28
N PRO A 1192 -29.46 40.55 8.12
CA PRO A 1192 -29.75 41.31 6.89
C PRO A 1192 -28.78 42.48 6.65
N GLU A 1193 -28.09 42.96 7.68
CA GLU A 1193 -27.11 44.04 7.60
C GLU A 1193 -25.71 43.57 7.16
N VAL A 1194 -25.47 42.26 7.03
CA VAL A 1194 -24.12 41.69 6.81
C VAL A 1194 -23.90 41.37 5.32
N PRO A 1195 -23.13 42.19 4.57
CA PRO A 1195 -22.97 42.02 3.12
C PRO A 1195 -22.08 40.83 2.74
N LYS A 1196 -21.21 40.37 3.66
CA LYS A 1196 -20.21 39.31 3.43
C LYS A 1196 -20.15 38.36 4.62
N ILE A 1197 -20.39 37.07 4.37
CA ILE A 1197 -20.33 36.00 5.36
C ILE A 1197 -19.18 35.06 5.00
N GLY A 1198 -18.28 34.78 5.96
CA GLY A 1198 -17.20 33.82 5.77
C GLY A 1198 -17.68 32.39 6.01
N VAL A 1199 -17.28 31.44 5.17
CA VAL A 1199 -17.65 30.02 5.30
C VAL A 1199 -16.41 29.14 5.17
N PHE A 1200 -15.94 28.60 6.28
CA PHE A 1200 -14.68 27.85 6.40
C PHE A 1200 -15.00 26.37 6.56
N SER A 1201 -14.50 25.50 5.68
CA SER A 1201 -14.81 24.07 5.75
C SER A 1201 -13.55 23.20 5.75
N CYS A 1202 -13.35 22.44 6.84
CA CYS A 1202 -12.29 21.45 6.97
C CYS A 1202 -12.92 20.06 7.18
N GLY A 1203 -12.57 19.09 6.33
CA GLY A 1203 -13.17 17.74 6.37
C GLY A 1203 -13.11 17.00 5.03
N PRO A 1204 -13.94 15.94 4.85
CA PRO A 1204 -13.87 15.10 3.66
C PRO A 1204 -14.30 15.87 2.40
N PRO A 1205 -13.63 15.68 1.23
CA PRO A 1205 -13.88 16.49 0.04
C PRO A 1205 -15.32 16.50 -0.48
N GLY A 1206 -16.09 15.42 -0.29
CA GLY A 1206 -17.52 15.41 -0.63
C GLY A 1206 -18.38 16.35 0.23
N MET A 1207 -17.98 16.61 1.49
CA MET A 1207 -18.64 17.57 2.38
C MET A 1207 -18.27 19.00 2.00
N THR A 1208 -16.98 19.31 1.87
CA THR A 1208 -16.52 20.67 1.58
C THR A 1208 -17.01 21.15 0.21
N LYS A 1209 -17.02 20.27 -0.80
CA LYS A 1209 -17.66 20.54 -2.11
C LYS A 1209 -19.18 20.77 -2.02
N SER A 1210 -19.85 20.18 -1.02
CA SER A 1210 -21.29 20.42 -0.79
C SER A 1210 -21.54 21.79 -0.14
N VAL A 1211 -20.66 22.20 0.78
CA VAL A 1211 -20.65 23.57 1.35
C VAL A 1211 -20.37 24.60 0.24
N GLU A 1212 -19.31 24.39 -0.53
CA GLU A 1212 -18.92 25.22 -1.67
C GLU A 1212 -20.07 25.39 -2.67
N LYS A 1213 -20.72 24.27 -3.06
CA LYS A 1213 -21.87 24.30 -3.96
C LYS A 1213 -23.03 25.13 -3.40
N ALA A 1214 -23.29 25.05 -2.10
CA ALA A 1214 -24.36 25.83 -1.46
C ALA A 1214 -24.04 27.34 -1.46
N CYS A 1215 -22.79 27.73 -1.13
CA CYS A 1215 -22.34 29.12 -1.24
C CYS A 1215 -22.46 29.64 -2.68
N ARG A 1216 -21.92 28.88 -3.66
CA ARG A 1216 -22.02 29.18 -5.11
C ARG A 1216 -23.47 29.22 -5.63
N GLN A 1217 -24.44 28.63 -4.92
CA GLN A 1217 -25.85 28.65 -5.31
C GLN A 1217 -26.58 29.90 -4.78
N LEU A 1218 -26.21 30.41 -3.60
CA LEU A 1218 -26.80 31.64 -3.04
C LEU A 1218 -26.10 32.91 -3.53
N ASN A 1219 -24.80 32.85 -3.84
CA ASN A 1219 -24.06 33.93 -4.51
C ASN A 1219 -24.54 34.22 -5.97
N LYS A 1220 -25.66 33.61 -6.40
CA LYS A 1220 -26.40 33.94 -7.63
C LYS A 1220 -27.67 34.77 -7.38
N LYS A 1221 -27.98 35.09 -6.12
CA LYS A 1221 -29.12 35.92 -5.72
C LYS A 1221 -28.75 37.37 -5.41
N ASP A 1222 -27.45 37.69 -5.44
CA ASP A 1222 -26.83 39.02 -5.24
C ASP A 1222 -27.19 39.79 -3.95
N GLN A 1223 -27.94 39.18 -3.01
CA GLN A 1223 -28.34 39.78 -1.73
C GLN A 1223 -27.18 39.89 -0.73
N THR A 1224 -26.47 38.80 -0.45
CA THR A 1224 -25.25 38.79 0.40
C THR A 1224 -24.25 37.77 -0.15
N TYR A 1225 -22.95 38.00 0.06
CA TYR A 1225 -21.88 37.19 -0.51
C TYR A 1225 -21.28 36.21 0.50
N PHE A 1226 -21.42 34.92 0.24
CA PHE A 1226 -20.77 33.85 1.00
C PHE A 1226 -19.36 33.57 0.45
N ALA A 1227 -18.33 34.01 1.17
CA ALA A 1227 -16.94 33.71 0.86
C ALA A 1227 -16.59 32.30 1.37
N HIS A 1228 -16.47 31.32 0.46
CA HIS A 1228 -16.11 29.95 0.83
C HIS A 1228 -14.59 29.73 0.84
N HIS A 1229 -14.09 29.16 1.93
CA HIS A 1229 -12.70 28.80 2.17
C HIS A 1229 -12.56 27.30 2.45
N TYR A 1230 -11.59 26.65 1.81
CA TYR A 1230 -11.23 25.25 2.06
C TYR A 1230 -10.05 25.19 3.04
N GLU A 1231 -10.33 24.80 4.28
CA GLU A 1231 -9.33 24.74 5.35
C GLU A 1231 -8.78 23.32 5.50
N ASN A 1232 -7.47 23.17 5.68
CA ASN A 1232 -6.80 21.89 5.88
C ASN A 1232 -5.70 22.00 6.95
N PHE A 1233 -6.11 22.42 8.15
CA PHE A 1233 -5.31 22.49 9.37
C PHE A 1233 -4.51 21.20 9.63
#